data_AF-A0A952QZX8-F1
#
_entry.id   AF-A0A952QZX8-F1
#
_cell.length_a   1.000
_cell.length_b   1.000
_cell.length_c   1.000
_cell.angle_alpha   90.00
_cell.angle_beta   90.00
_cell.angle_gamma   90.00
#
_symmetry.space_group_name_H-M   'P 1'
#
loop_
_entity.id
_entity.type
_entity.pdbx_description
1 polymer ?
#
loop_
_entity_poly.entity_id
_entity_poly.type
_entity_poly.pdbx_seq_one_letter_code
_entity_poly.pdbx_strand_id
1 'polypeptide(L)'
;MSRVLAASEKQGSTSLIGRRALPGLKTLLATLVTVLAVIAVIGGAAAAQSAPDPERLFSAVEASLAELPTDRFEMRAVLELARAEVASNGGDVVAALFAWVRDETGLAPYRGVLRGPAGVLMDRNGNSLDRALLLRELLLGAGEQAVLATAQLDAAALARVAAAVRPARISASTAGDQTSAAMAQRLADQFGADLVDAAAASHRLAQAEDARRQLLASLWARTDAQAAALAQIIGSALDTSGSADLMTDHWWVQVQRDGTWVDLDPTLPDAAVGDTVTPATARFGPAQMSHLSAVDGSCRDLTCGARMHSIVVSGYAERWDGSELSETELFSVELLPAELIGKPIAFVASPEGWPESLDLFGTTDPTSALRAALLETTEWQTVLLVGDGQHGQKKVKDDGTVTEPSSGGVGGFGGGLGGMFGGGFGGGGGGASGELTAVWLEFELRTPGTADRIERRAVFDLLGPALRAQGVSSYQADETDRLARAAALAGEVQVAIYPAGLHPSVVSARSAARLLASRDAWTELYWTGGTADPSFLLERQNELNALVAPLETFEMLRATAVDPSADSGSGSQTSLGVTAFHRVLDLELQPYSSYDIVFGPLTGAGGVSELSSGVLDANLEALLQEQAAQASGRQASLNAVSDAFDADLAAGRAWQIVTSSGALDGASADLPGDIRQRALETLDRGQFVVVPVTGAAAVGFWSFDPVTGSIVAVGDRGWGQAMTEYDVVTTVILQLRAVINQYASMAQCLGIALTMPLRGESGVTEELAGCIFNLVCGQVNSAINAFMVSETNWTNVILSATVDALWGGVPEFGFGGFCGGLWKSISGG
;
A
#
# COMPACT_ATOMS: atom_id res chain seq x y z
N MET A 1 -18.67 -83.00 -60.53
CA MET A 1 -20.10 -83.01 -60.21
C MET A 1 -20.64 -81.64 -60.58
N SER A 2 -21.28 -81.57 -61.74
CA SER A 2 -22.74 -81.44 -61.81
C SER A 2 -23.14 -79.99 -61.56
N ARG A 3 -23.29 -79.21 -62.63
CA ARG A 3 -24.49 -79.11 -63.50
C ARG A 3 -25.26 -77.84 -63.06
N VAL A 4 -25.34 -76.76 -63.84
CA VAL A 4 -25.90 -76.57 -65.20
C VAL A 4 -27.27 -75.87 -65.11
N LEU A 5 -27.34 -74.74 -65.83
CA LEU A 5 -28.46 -74.17 -66.59
C LEU A 5 -29.63 -73.46 -65.88
N ALA A 6 -29.66 -72.14 -66.13
CA ALA A 6 -30.51 -71.45 -67.11
C ALA A 6 -32.00 -71.14 -66.81
N ALA A 7 -32.29 -69.89 -67.17
CA ALA A 7 -33.42 -69.40 -67.97
C ALA A 7 -34.68 -68.87 -67.26
N SER A 8 -35.10 -67.72 -67.81
CA SER A 8 -36.48 -67.36 -68.16
C SER A 8 -37.32 -66.53 -67.18
N GLU A 9 -37.46 -65.25 -67.54
CA GLU A 9 -38.74 -64.55 -67.82
C GLU A 9 -39.80 -64.31 -66.71
N LYS A 10 -40.19 -63.02 -66.58
CA LYS A 10 -41.49 -62.44 -66.16
C LYS A 10 -42.04 -62.76 -64.74
N GLN A 11 -42.14 -61.73 -63.90
CA GLN A 11 -43.40 -61.09 -63.44
C GLN A 11 -43.12 -60.16 -62.24
N GLY A 12 -43.81 -59.01 -62.19
CA GLY A 12 -43.72 -58.07 -61.07
C GLY A 12 -44.62 -58.45 -59.90
N SER A 13 -44.23 -58.10 -58.68
CA SER A 13 -44.94 -57.17 -57.78
C SER A 13 -44.18 -57.06 -56.44
N THR A 14 -44.10 -55.83 -55.93
CA THR A 14 -44.04 -55.37 -54.52
C THR A 14 -42.89 -55.78 -53.55
N SER A 15 -42.34 -54.72 -52.92
CA SER A 15 -42.09 -54.57 -51.47
C SER A 15 -40.75 -55.02 -50.82
N LEU A 16 -39.90 -54.00 -50.55
CA LEU A 16 -39.26 -53.63 -49.26
C LEU A 16 -38.20 -54.54 -48.58
N ILE A 17 -36.92 -54.17 -48.68
CA ILE A 17 -36.06 -53.53 -47.64
C ILE A 17 -34.60 -53.51 -48.15
N GLY A 18 -34.00 -52.33 -48.27
CA GLY A 18 -32.66 -52.10 -48.79
C GLY A 18 -31.59 -51.85 -47.72
N ARG A 19 -30.33 -52.19 -48.06
CA ARG A 19 -29.13 -51.63 -47.45
C ARG A 19 -28.25 -51.03 -48.55
N ARG A 20 -28.07 -49.72 -48.51
CA ARG A 20 -27.21 -48.92 -49.41
C ARG A 20 -25.76 -48.94 -48.91
N ALA A 21 -24.81 -49.12 -49.84
CA ALA A 21 -23.40 -48.77 -49.66
C ALA A 21 -23.24 -47.24 -49.88
N LEU A 22 -22.55 -46.56 -48.97
CA LEU A 22 -22.46 -45.10 -48.90
C LEU A 22 -21.31 -44.54 -49.77
N PRO A 23 -21.56 -43.54 -50.64
CA PRO A 23 -20.54 -42.85 -51.45
C PRO A 23 -19.76 -41.76 -50.68
N GLY A 24 -19.71 -41.81 -49.36
CA GLY A 24 -19.25 -40.70 -48.50
C GLY A 24 -17.74 -40.58 -48.27
N LEU A 25 -16.93 -41.60 -48.62
CA LEU A 25 -15.52 -41.62 -48.21
C LEU A 25 -14.63 -40.65 -49.01
N LYS A 26 -14.94 -40.40 -50.29
CA LYS A 26 -14.19 -39.46 -51.13
C LYS A 26 -14.54 -38.00 -50.81
N THR A 27 -15.78 -37.74 -50.43
CA THR A 27 -16.21 -36.43 -49.95
C THR A 27 -15.58 -36.12 -48.60
N LEU A 28 -15.54 -37.07 -47.66
CA LEU A 28 -14.94 -36.88 -46.34
C LEU A 28 -13.45 -36.51 -46.39
N LEU A 29 -12.67 -37.14 -47.28
CA LEU A 29 -11.25 -36.82 -47.45
C LEU A 29 -11.02 -35.43 -48.08
N ALA A 30 -11.88 -35.00 -49.00
CA ALA A 30 -11.80 -33.66 -49.57
C ALA A 30 -12.19 -32.58 -48.54
N THR A 31 -13.21 -32.83 -47.70
CA THR A 31 -13.55 -31.93 -46.59
C THR A 31 -12.45 -31.91 -45.53
N LEU A 32 -11.81 -33.03 -45.22
CA LEU A 32 -10.72 -33.08 -44.23
C LEU A 32 -9.48 -32.30 -44.69
N VAL A 33 -9.10 -32.39 -45.96
CA VAL A 33 -7.97 -31.62 -46.52
C VAL A 33 -8.30 -30.12 -46.59
N THR A 34 -9.56 -29.77 -46.88
CA THR A 34 -10.01 -28.36 -46.89
C THR A 34 -10.12 -27.80 -45.47
N VAL A 35 -10.55 -28.61 -44.50
CA VAL A 35 -10.61 -28.24 -43.07
C VAL A 35 -9.20 -28.14 -42.49
N LEU A 36 -8.25 -29.01 -42.86
CA LEU A 36 -6.84 -28.88 -42.46
C LEU A 36 -6.15 -27.67 -43.10
N ALA A 37 -6.47 -27.34 -44.35
CA ALA A 37 -5.98 -26.11 -45.00
C ALA A 37 -6.60 -24.83 -44.42
N VAL A 38 -7.87 -24.89 -44.00
CA VAL A 38 -8.53 -23.79 -43.28
C VAL A 38 -8.04 -23.70 -41.83
N ILE A 39 -7.68 -24.80 -41.16
CA ILE A 39 -7.01 -24.79 -39.85
C ILE A 39 -5.58 -24.25 -39.98
N ALA A 40 -4.89 -24.43 -41.11
CA ALA A 40 -3.59 -23.79 -41.37
C ALA A 40 -3.69 -22.31 -41.82
N VAL A 41 -4.90 -21.81 -42.11
CA VAL A 41 -5.18 -20.40 -42.46
C VAL A 41 -5.90 -19.66 -41.30
N ILE A 42 -6.62 -20.37 -40.43
CA ILE A 42 -7.23 -19.86 -39.18
C ILE A 42 -6.27 -20.01 -38.00
N GLY A 43 -5.54 -21.11 -37.95
CA GLY A 43 -4.26 -21.18 -37.26
C GLY A 43 -3.27 -20.42 -38.12
N GLY A 44 -3.39 -19.08 -38.12
CA GLY A 44 -2.29 -18.25 -38.56
C GLY A 44 -1.05 -18.83 -37.91
N ALA A 45 -0.01 -19.09 -38.70
CA ALA A 45 1.32 -19.13 -38.12
C ALA A 45 1.40 -17.85 -37.28
N ALA A 46 1.26 -17.99 -35.97
CA ALA A 46 1.73 -17.01 -35.03
C ALA A 46 3.23 -17.02 -35.32
N ALA A 47 3.63 -16.22 -36.33
CA ALA A 47 5.01 -15.85 -36.51
C ALA A 47 5.41 -15.46 -35.11
N ALA A 48 6.35 -16.20 -34.51
CA ALA A 48 6.79 -15.94 -33.16
C ALA A 48 7.23 -14.49 -33.14
N GLN A 49 6.34 -13.61 -32.65
CA GLN A 49 6.56 -12.19 -32.60
C GLN A 49 7.78 -12.04 -31.69
N SER A 50 8.87 -11.52 -32.25
CA SER A 50 10.07 -11.26 -31.48
C SER A 50 9.72 -10.15 -30.50
N ALA A 51 9.63 -10.50 -29.22
CA ALA A 51 9.39 -9.53 -28.17
C ALA A 51 10.38 -8.34 -28.28
N PRO A 52 9.95 -7.13 -27.90
CA PRO A 52 10.75 -5.93 -28.03
C PRO A 52 12.08 -6.05 -27.27
N ASP A 53 13.14 -5.47 -27.82
CA ASP A 53 14.44 -5.36 -27.15
C ASP A 53 14.28 -4.67 -25.77
N PRO A 54 14.82 -5.24 -24.66
CA PRO A 54 14.77 -4.61 -23.34
C PRO A 54 15.21 -3.15 -23.34
N GLU A 55 16.22 -2.76 -24.13
CA GLU A 55 16.67 -1.38 -24.17
C GLU A 55 15.58 -0.43 -24.69
N ARG A 56 14.77 -0.91 -25.65
CA ARG A 56 13.61 -0.15 -26.17
C ARG A 56 12.50 -0.03 -25.12
N LEU A 57 12.30 -1.07 -24.30
CA LEU A 57 11.34 -1.04 -23.20
C LEU A 57 11.75 -0.01 -22.14
N PHE A 58 12.98 -0.08 -21.63
CA PHE A 58 13.47 0.87 -20.62
C PHE A 58 13.56 2.31 -21.15
N SER A 59 13.96 2.51 -22.41
CA SER A 59 13.92 3.83 -23.04
C SER A 59 12.50 4.41 -23.09
N ALA A 60 11.47 3.56 -23.28
CA ALA A 60 10.08 4.00 -23.24
C ALA A 60 9.66 4.41 -21.82
N VAL A 61 10.09 3.67 -20.79
CA VAL A 61 9.87 4.03 -19.38
C VAL A 61 10.48 5.41 -19.09
N GLU A 62 11.74 5.63 -19.47
CA GLU A 62 12.43 6.93 -19.29
C GLU A 62 11.73 8.07 -20.04
N ALA A 63 11.29 7.84 -21.27
CA ALA A 63 10.54 8.84 -22.03
C ALA A 63 9.19 9.17 -21.37
N SER A 64 8.47 8.16 -20.87
CA SER A 64 7.18 8.35 -20.20
C SER A 64 7.32 9.13 -18.89
N LEU A 65 8.45 9.00 -18.17
CA LEU A 65 8.73 9.77 -16.96
C LEU A 65 8.81 11.27 -17.22
N ALA A 66 9.34 11.67 -18.37
CA ALA A 66 9.47 13.08 -18.77
C ALA A 66 8.10 13.75 -19.06
N GLU A 67 7.02 12.96 -19.21
CA GLU A 67 5.67 13.46 -19.42
C GLU A 67 4.88 13.67 -18.12
N LEU A 68 5.37 13.13 -17.00
CA LEU A 68 4.74 13.37 -15.70
C LEU A 68 4.92 14.84 -15.29
N PRO A 69 3.98 15.41 -14.49
CA PRO A 69 4.13 16.74 -13.91
C PRO A 69 5.23 16.73 -12.84
N THR A 70 6.48 16.83 -13.30
CA THR A 70 7.70 16.77 -12.46
C THR A 70 7.77 17.90 -11.46
N ASP A 71 7.10 19.02 -11.71
CA ASP A 71 6.92 20.13 -10.79
C ASP A 71 6.11 19.76 -9.53
N ARG A 72 5.59 18.54 -9.42
CA ARG A 72 5.00 17.98 -8.18
C ARG A 72 6.00 17.29 -7.26
N PHE A 73 7.16 16.88 -7.76
CA PHE A 73 8.11 16.11 -6.95
C PHE A 73 9.58 16.51 -7.14
N GLU A 74 9.87 17.40 -8.09
CA GLU A 74 11.19 18.01 -8.29
C GLU A 74 11.12 19.53 -8.17
N MET A 75 11.74 20.10 -7.13
CA MET A 75 11.88 21.56 -7.00
C MET A 75 12.59 22.20 -8.21
N ARG A 76 13.53 21.47 -8.83
CA ARG A 76 14.23 21.91 -10.04
C ARG A 76 13.27 22.18 -11.20
N ALA A 77 12.21 21.38 -11.35
CA ALA A 77 11.23 21.59 -12.41
C ALA A 77 10.50 22.94 -12.23
N VAL A 78 10.17 23.33 -10.99
CA VAL A 78 9.59 24.65 -10.68
C VAL A 78 10.56 25.79 -11.04
N LEU A 79 11.85 25.64 -10.73
CA LEU A 79 12.87 26.63 -11.10
C LEU A 79 12.97 26.82 -12.62
N GLU A 80 12.91 25.72 -13.38
CA GLU A 80 12.95 25.78 -14.84
C GLU A 80 11.67 26.39 -15.42
N LEU A 81 10.50 26.10 -14.84
CA LEU A 81 9.23 26.76 -15.22
C LEU A 81 9.31 28.28 -15.00
N ALA A 82 9.81 28.73 -13.84
CA ALA A 82 9.96 30.15 -13.55
C ALA A 82 10.97 30.83 -14.49
N ARG A 83 12.08 30.16 -14.83
CA ARG A 83 13.07 30.67 -15.81
C ARG A 83 12.48 30.76 -17.22
N ALA A 84 11.70 29.77 -17.63
CA ALA A 84 11.04 29.74 -18.93
C ALA A 84 9.98 30.84 -19.06
N GLU A 85 9.21 31.08 -17.99
CA GLU A 85 8.24 32.18 -17.90
C GLU A 85 8.94 33.53 -18.09
N VAL A 86 10.02 33.79 -17.33
CA VAL A 86 10.81 35.02 -17.46
C VAL A 86 11.45 35.16 -18.85
N ALA A 87 11.92 34.06 -19.45
CA ALA A 87 12.48 34.09 -20.80
C ALA A 87 11.42 34.43 -21.87
N SER A 88 10.16 34.01 -21.66
CA SER A 88 9.06 34.17 -22.61
C SER A 88 8.36 35.52 -22.47
N ASN A 89 8.08 35.94 -21.22
CA ASN A 89 7.24 37.09 -20.90
C ASN A 89 8.03 38.27 -20.30
N GLY A 90 9.32 38.11 -20.07
CA GLY A 90 10.15 39.06 -19.32
C GLY A 90 9.89 39.01 -17.82
N GLY A 91 10.55 39.87 -17.06
CA GLY A 91 10.35 39.99 -15.60
C GLY A 91 11.52 39.46 -14.77
N ASP A 92 11.21 39.05 -13.55
CA ASP A 92 12.18 38.65 -12.53
C ASP A 92 11.85 37.25 -12.00
N VAL A 93 12.87 36.40 -11.85
CA VAL A 93 12.71 35.01 -11.40
C VAL A 93 12.14 34.93 -9.99
N VAL A 94 12.46 35.90 -9.12
CA VAL A 94 11.90 35.97 -7.77
C VAL A 94 10.39 36.23 -7.81
N ALA A 95 9.95 37.17 -8.66
CA ALA A 95 8.53 37.44 -8.83
C ALA A 95 7.80 36.23 -9.42
N ALA A 96 8.41 35.52 -10.38
CA ALA A 96 7.86 34.31 -10.98
C ALA A 96 7.71 33.17 -9.95
N LEU A 97 8.74 32.91 -9.13
CA LEU A 97 8.68 31.89 -8.07
C LEU A 97 7.67 32.25 -6.98
N PHE A 98 7.60 33.52 -6.59
CA PHE A 98 6.61 34.01 -5.65
C PHE A 98 5.17 33.80 -6.19
N ALA A 99 4.92 34.20 -7.44
CA ALA A 99 3.63 34.00 -8.08
C ALA A 99 3.27 32.51 -8.18
N TRP A 100 4.22 31.66 -8.58
CA TRP A 100 4.01 30.22 -8.66
C TRP A 100 3.60 29.63 -7.30
N VAL A 101 4.28 29.96 -6.19
CA VAL A 101 3.87 29.47 -4.86
C VAL A 101 2.51 30.04 -4.45
N ARG A 102 2.22 31.30 -4.74
CA ARG A 102 0.93 31.94 -4.44
C ARG A 102 -0.24 31.28 -5.18
N ASP A 103 -0.03 30.93 -6.45
CA ASP A 103 -1.10 30.55 -7.38
C ASP A 103 -1.26 29.02 -7.51
N GLU A 104 -0.17 28.27 -7.45
CA GLU A 104 -0.15 26.80 -7.61
C GLU A 104 -0.26 26.05 -6.28
N THR A 105 -0.28 26.75 -5.14
CA THR A 105 -0.47 26.13 -3.82
C THR A 105 -1.63 26.74 -3.02
N GLY A 106 -2.33 25.89 -2.28
CA GLY A 106 -3.47 26.22 -1.42
C GLY A 106 -3.07 26.42 0.03
N LEU A 107 -3.78 27.32 0.71
CA LEU A 107 -3.61 27.55 2.14
C LEU A 107 -4.47 26.56 2.93
N ALA A 108 -3.82 25.75 3.77
CA ALA A 108 -4.46 24.77 4.63
C ALA A 108 -4.16 25.06 6.11
N PRO A 109 -5.15 25.10 7.02
CA PRO A 109 -4.95 25.53 8.41
C PRO A 109 -4.45 24.39 9.30
N TYR A 110 -3.20 24.50 9.77
CA TYR A 110 -2.63 23.68 10.85
C TYR A 110 -1.40 24.38 11.44
N ARG A 111 -0.99 23.99 12.65
CA ARG A 111 0.17 24.58 13.34
C ARG A 111 1.47 23.84 13.01
N GLY A 112 2.55 24.61 12.91
CA GLY A 112 3.92 24.12 12.71
C GLY A 112 4.18 23.50 11.34
N VAL A 113 5.40 22.96 11.17
CA VAL A 113 5.86 22.23 10.00
C VAL A 113 5.30 20.81 10.07
N LEU A 114 4.46 20.45 9.10
CA LEU A 114 4.00 19.07 8.91
C LEU A 114 4.55 18.54 7.60
N ARG A 115 4.32 19.29 6.52
CA ARG A 115 4.54 18.87 5.13
C ARG A 115 5.96 19.14 4.67
N GLY A 116 6.53 20.24 5.13
CA GLY A 116 7.75 20.80 4.57
C GLY A 116 7.65 21.12 3.07
N PRO A 117 8.75 21.53 2.43
CA PRO A 117 8.77 21.87 1.01
C PRO A 117 8.28 20.74 0.09
N ALA A 118 8.72 19.50 0.35
CA ALA A 118 8.39 18.34 -0.48
C ALA A 118 6.89 17.97 -0.40
N GLY A 119 6.28 18.05 0.78
CA GLY A 119 4.86 17.77 0.95
C GLY A 119 3.97 18.82 0.27
N VAL A 120 4.31 20.11 0.40
CA VAL A 120 3.60 21.19 -0.31
C VAL A 120 3.75 21.07 -1.82
N LEU A 121 4.96 20.70 -2.28
CA LEU A 121 5.18 20.46 -3.70
C LEU A 121 4.29 19.31 -4.22
N MET A 122 4.21 18.21 -3.47
CA MET A 122 3.49 16.99 -3.86
C MET A 122 1.99 17.19 -4.03
N ASP A 123 1.32 17.68 -2.99
CA ASP A 123 -0.15 17.74 -2.97
C ASP A 123 -0.70 19.16 -3.12
N ARG A 124 0.18 20.14 -3.31
CA ARG A 124 -0.12 21.56 -3.51
C ARG A 124 -0.74 22.26 -2.30
N ASN A 125 -0.80 21.68 -1.11
CA ASN A 125 -1.41 22.33 0.04
C ASN A 125 -0.39 22.55 1.17
N GLY A 126 -0.54 23.64 1.92
CA GLY A 126 0.26 23.88 3.12
C GLY A 126 -0.21 25.07 3.94
N ASN A 127 0.19 25.12 5.21
CA ASN A 127 0.02 26.32 6.03
C ASN A 127 1.01 27.41 5.59
N SER A 128 0.92 28.57 6.24
CA SER A 128 1.81 29.71 5.95
C SER A 128 3.30 29.35 6.08
N LEU A 129 3.65 28.53 7.08
CA LEU A 129 5.04 28.13 7.33
C LEU A 129 5.58 27.15 6.29
N ASP A 130 4.86 26.08 5.97
CA ASP A 130 5.28 25.09 4.98
C ASP A 130 5.37 25.71 3.57
N ARG A 131 4.45 26.61 3.22
CA ARG A 131 4.51 27.39 1.96
C ARG A 131 5.69 28.36 1.94
N ALA A 132 5.99 29.01 3.07
CA ALA A 132 7.16 29.87 3.19
C ALA A 132 8.47 29.07 3.08
N LEU A 133 8.54 27.87 3.66
CA LEU A 133 9.68 26.96 3.52
C LEU A 133 9.90 26.57 2.06
N LEU A 134 8.83 26.19 1.33
CA LEU A 134 8.93 25.91 -0.10
C LEU A 134 9.46 27.10 -0.90
N LEU A 135 8.86 28.28 -0.73
CA LEU A 135 9.29 29.49 -1.43
C LEU A 135 10.75 29.84 -1.12
N ARG A 136 11.17 29.69 0.15
CA ARG A 136 12.56 29.93 0.55
C ARG A 136 13.52 28.98 -0.17
N GLU A 137 13.25 27.69 -0.20
CA GLU A 137 14.11 26.70 -0.88
C GLU A 137 14.19 26.96 -2.39
N LEU A 138 13.09 27.35 -3.02
CA LEU A 138 13.08 27.77 -4.43
C LEU A 138 13.97 29.03 -4.66
N LEU A 139 13.86 30.05 -3.80
CA LEU A 139 14.68 31.26 -3.91
C LEU A 139 16.17 30.95 -3.70
N LEU A 140 16.51 30.11 -2.72
CA LEU A 140 17.88 29.65 -2.52
C LEU A 140 18.40 28.88 -3.74
N GLY A 141 17.58 28.00 -4.33
CA GLY A 141 17.90 27.29 -5.57
C GLY A 141 18.06 28.20 -6.79
N ALA A 142 17.43 29.38 -6.78
CA ALA A 142 17.63 30.43 -7.77
C ALA A 142 18.89 31.30 -7.50
N GLY A 143 19.59 31.09 -6.38
CA GLY A 143 20.78 31.83 -5.98
C GLY A 143 20.51 33.09 -5.16
N GLU A 144 19.29 33.27 -4.68
CA GLU A 144 18.87 34.43 -3.88
C GLU A 144 19.11 34.20 -2.38
N GLN A 145 19.28 35.29 -1.61
CA GLN A 145 19.31 35.20 -0.16
C GLN A 145 17.89 35.38 0.39
N ALA A 146 17.37 34.34 1.05
CA ALA A 146 16.02 34.31 1.60
C ALA A 146 15.99 33.86 3.07
N VAL A 147 15.16 34.53 3.88
CA VAL A 147 14.97 34.27 5.31
C VAL A 147 13.49 34.14 5.64
N LEU A 148 13.15 33.41 6.71
CA LEU A 148 11.78 33.36 7.20
C LEU A 148 11.47 34.60 8.04
N ALA A 149 10.25 35.12 7.91
CA ALA A 149 9.69 36.16 8.75
C ALA A 149 8.38 35.68 9.40
N THR A 150 8.06 36.20 10.58
CA THR A 150 6.85 35.79 11.32
C THR A 150 6.22 36.92 12.11
N ALA A 151 4.92 36.78 12.36
CA ALA A 151 4.13 37.61 13.28
C ALA A 151 2.88 36.87 13.75
N GLN A 152 2.26 37.38 14.81
CA GLN A 152 0.92 36.97 15.22
C GLN A 152 -0.11 37.77 14.44
N LEU A 153 -1.16 37.11 13.95
CA LEU A 153 -2.29 37.78 13.31
C LEU A 153 -3.19 38.43 14.37
N ASP A 154 -3.56 39.69 14.15
CA ASP A 154 -4.70 40.28 14.85
C ASP A 154 -6.02 39.74 14.27
N ALA A 155 -7.15 40.05 14.93
CA ALA A 155 -8.46 39.53 14.52
C ALA A 155 -8.86 39.93 13.09
N ALA A 156 -8.45 41.10 12.61
CA ALA A 156 -8.80 41.58 11.27
C ALA A 156 -7.95 40.89 10.19
N ALA A 157 -6.65 40.72 10.45
CA ALA A 157 -5.74 39.97 9.61
C ALA A 157 -6.12 38.48 9.56
N LEU A 158 -6.46 37.89 10.70
CA LEU A 158 -6.92 36.51 10.81
C LEU A 158 -8.19 36.27 9.98
N ALA A 159 -9.16 37.18 10.03
CA ALA A 159 -10.37 37.08 9.20
C ALA A 159 -10.07 37.13 7.70
N ARG A 160 -9.10 37.95 7.26
CA ARG A 160 -8.65 37.99 5.85
C ARG A 160 -7.97 36.69 5.44
N VAL A 161 -7.09 36.14 6.29
CA VAL A 161 -6.40 34.88 6.03
C VAL A 161 -7.38 33.71 6.01
N ALA A 162 -8.31 33.66 6.97
CA ALA A 162 -9.37 32.64 7.00
C ALA A 162 -10.22 32.66 5.72
N ALA A 163 -10.52 33.85 5.18
CA ALA A 163 -11.22 33.98 3.90
C ALA A 163 -10.38 33.57 2.67
N ALA A 164 -9.05 33.50 2.82
CA ALA A 164 -8.12 33.05 1.79
C ALA A 164 -7.84 31.54 1.85
N VAL A 165 -8.27 30.85 2.92
CA VAL A 165 -8.19 29.38 3.03
C VAL A 165 -8.94 28.77 1.86
N ARG A 166 -8.19 28.07 1.02
CA ARG A 166 -8.71 27.36 -0.14
C ARG A 166 -7.76 26.20 -0.45
N PRO A 167 -8.28 25.02 -0.80
CA PRO A 167 -7.44 23.98 -1.34
C PRO A 167 -6.82 24.46 -2.66
N ALA A 168 -5.63 23.95 -2.98
CA ALA A 168 -5.05 24.15 -4.29
C ALA A 168 -6.00 23.61 -5.37
N ARG A 169 -6.13 24.36 -6.46
CA ARG A 169 -6.74 23.82 -7.67
C ARG A 169 -5.70 22.91 -8.30
N ILE A 170 -5.87 21.60 -8.11
CA ILE A 170 -5.17 20.62 -8.93
C ILE A 170 -5.81 20.75 -10.31
N SER A 171 -5.10 21.38 -11.24
CA SER A 171 -5.52 21.34 -12.63
C SER A 171 -5.54 19.88 -13.04
N ALA A 172 -6.73 19.34 -13.34
CA ALA A 172 -6.88 17.97 -13.80
C ALA A 172 -5.86 17.76 -14.92
N SER A 173 -4.99 16.77 -14.74
CA SER A 173 -4.01 16.43 -15.76
C SER A 173 -4.76 16.22 -17.07
N THR A 174 -4.39 16.95 -18.12
CA THR A 174 -4.87 16.72 -19.49
C THR A 174 -4.52 15.30 -19.99
N ALA A 175 -3.73 14.52 -19.24
CA ALA A 175 -3.51 13.10 -19.50
C ALA A 175 -4.77 12.24 -19.27
N GLY A 176 -5.73 12.70 -18.44
CA GLY A 176 -6.99 11.99 -18.18
C GLY A 176 -8.05 12.12 -19.28
N ASP A 177 -7.84 12.99 -20.28
CA ASP A 177 -8.75 13.18 -21.43
C ASP A 177 -8.44 12.26 -22.62
N GLN A 178 -7.39 11.43 -22.52
CA GLN A 178 -7.10 10.44 -23.55
C GLN A 178 -7.98 9.21 -23.33
N THR A 179 -8.78 8.86 -24.35
CA THR A 179 -9.58 7.63 -24.29
C THR A 179 -8.67 6.40 -24.21
N SER A 180 -9.16 5.30 -23.62
CA SER A 180 -8.44 4.02 -23.58
C SER A 180 -7.98 3.57 -24.98
N ALA A 181 -8.77 3.89 -26.02
CA ALA A 181 -8.42 3.64 -27.42
C ALA A 181 -7.24 4.50 -27.92
N ALA A 182 -7.17 5.79 -27.52
CA ALA A 182 -6.04 6.66 -27.88
C ALA A 182 -4.75 6.21 -27.18
N MET A 183 -4.81 5.84 -25.90
CA MET A 183 -3.66 5.30 -25.16
C MET A 183 -3.19 3.96 -25.75
N ALA A 184 -4.11 3.07 -26.10
CA ALA A 184 -3.77 1.80 -26.75
C ALA A 184 -3.15 1.97 -28.13
N GLN A 185 -3.67 2.92 -28.94
CA GLN A 185 -3.06 3.25 -30.22
C GLN A 185 -1.65 3.83 -30.04
N ARG A 186 -1.47 4.72 -29.06
CA ARG A 186 -0.16 5.28 -28.72
C ARG A 186 0.83 4.19 -28.32
N LEU A 187 0.39 3.19 -27.56
CA LEU A 187 1.19 2.03 -27.19
C LEU A 187 1.59 1.20 -28.42
N ALA A 188 0.66 0.97 -29.35
CA ALA A 188 0.94 0.29 -30.61
C ALA A 188 1.89 1.08 -31.52
N ASP A 189 1.81 2.41 -31.53
CA ASP A 189 2.76 3.25 -32.27
C ASP A 189 4.16 3.19 -31.62
N GLN A 190 4.23 3.13 -30.28
CA GLN A 190 5.47 3.10 -29.52
C GLN A 190 6.26 1.80 -29.74
N PHE A 191 5.61 0.65 -29.73
CA PHE A 191 6.28 -0.67 -29.85
C PHE A 191 6.13 -1.33 -31.23
N GLY A 192 5.11 -0.95 -31.99
CA GLY A 192 4.77 -1.47 -33.32
C GLY A 192 3.47 -2.28 -33.28
N ALA A 193 2.59 -2.09 -34.26
CA ALA A 193 1.30 -2.80 -34.36
C ALA A 193 1.43 -4.32 -34.54
N ASP A 194 2.60 -4.80 -34.97
CA ASP A 194 2.91 -6.24 -35.03
C ASP A 194 3.22 -6.84 -33.65
N LEU A 195 3.43 -6.00 -32.63
CA LEU A 195 3.77 -6.37 -31.24
C LEU A 195 2.75 -5.88 -30.22
N VAL A 196 1.70 -5.16 -30.64
CA VAL A 196 0.66 -4.66 -29.72
C VAL A 196 -0.66 -4.70 -30.46
N ASP A 197 -1.58 -5.53 -29.98
CA ASP A 197 -2.97 -5.45 -30.41
C ASP A 197 -3.66 -4.27 -29.72
N ALA A 198 -3.79 -3.16 -30.45
CA ALA A 198 -4.43 -1.94 -29.95
C ALA A 198 -5.87 -2.16 -29.48
N ALA A 199 -6.62 -3.11 -30.06
CA ALA A 199 -7.99 -3.39 -29.64
C ALA A 199 -8.02 -4.12 -28.29
N ALA A 200 -7.16 -5.12 -28.12
CA ALA A 200 -7.03 -5.86 -26.88
C ALA A 200 -6.48 -4.97 -25.74
N ALA A 201 -5.45 -4.18 -26.02
CA ALA A 201 -4.92 -3.16 -25.10
C ALA A 201 -5.99 -2.13 -24.72
N SER A 202 -6.78 -1.62 -25.68
CA SER A 202 -7.87 -0.69 -25.39
C SER A 202 -8.93 -1.30 -24.48
N HIS A 203 -9.26 -2.59 -24.65
CA HIS A 203 -10.21 -3.28 -23.80
C HIS A 203 -9.68 -3.43 -22.37
N ARG A 204 -8.41 -3.84 -22.21
CA ARG A 204 -7.77 -3.96 -20.88
C ARG A 204 -7.72 -2.62 -20.13
N LEU A 205 -7.35 -1.54 -20.83
CA LEU A 205 -7.34 -0.20 -20.25
C LEU A 205 -8.75 0.25 -19.84
N ALA A 206 -9.76 0.02 -20.68
CA ALA A 206 -11.16 0.33 -20.34
C ALA A 206 -11.66 -0.47 -19.13
N GLN A 207 -11.28 -1.76 -19.02
CA GLN A 207 -11.61 -2.58 -17.85
C GLN A 207 -10.95 -2.07 -16.57
N ALA A 208 -9.69 -1.63 -16.63
CA ALA A 208 -9.01 -1.05 -15.48
C ALA A 208 -9.65 0.28 -15.03
N GLU A 209 -10.01 1.15 -15.99
CA GLU A 209 -10.72 2.40 -15.71
C GLU A 209 -12.13 2.14 -15.14
N ASP A 210 -12.85 1.14 -15.64
CA ASP A 210 -14.15 0.73 -15.09
C ASP A 210 -14.02 0.17 -13.67
N ALA A 211 -13.03 -0.70 -13.42
CA ALA A 211 -12.78 -1.27 -12.10
C ALA A 211 -12.44 -0.18 -11.07
N ARG A 212 -11.62 0.81 -11.45
CA ARG A 212 -11.31 1.98 -10.61
C ARG A 212 -12.55 2.82 -10.32
N ARG A 213 -13.37 3.10 -11.34
CA ARG A 213 -14.63 3.85 -11.16
C ARG A 213 -15.60 3.13 -10.24
N GLN A 214 -15.71 1.81 -10.38
CA GLN A 214 -16.54 0.98 -9.51
C GLN A 214 -16.03 0.99 -8.07
N LEU A 215 -14.71 0.84 -7.86
CA LEU A 215 -14.10 0.91 -6.53
C LEU A 215 -14.41 2.24 -5.83
N LEU A 216 -14.15 3.37 -6.49
CA LEU A 216 -14.41 4.69 -5.90
C LEU A 216 -15.91 4.94 -5.67
N ALA A 217 -16.77 4.52 -6.61
CA ALA A 217 -18.21 4.62 -6.44
C ALA A 217 -18.71 3.79 -5.24
N SER A 218 -18.20 2.57 -5.06
CA SER A 218 -18.50 1.73 -3.90
C SER A 218 -17.98 2.35 -2.60
N LEU A 219 -16.77 2.90 -2.60
CA LEU A 219 -16.20 3.59 -1.45
C LEU A 219 -17.08 4.76 -1.00
N TRP A 220 -17.43 5.68 -1.92
CA TRP A 220 -18.28 6.82 -1.58
C TRP A 220 -19.69 6.41 -1.16
N ALA A 221 -20.31 5.45 -1.85
CA ALA A 221 -21.65 4.99 -1.50
C ALA A 221 -21.71 4.34 -0.11
N ARG A 222 -20.73 3.49 0.25
CA ARG A 222 -20.62 2.93 1.61
C ARG A 222 -20.36 4.02 2.63
N THR A 223 -19.44 4.94 2.32
CA THR A 223 -19.08 6.05 3.21
C THR A 223 -20.28 6.94 3.54
N ASP A 224 -21.02 7.40 2.53
CA ASP A 224 -22.17 8.29 2.72
C ASP A 224 -23.26 7.62 3.57
N ALA A 225 -23.56 6.35 3.28
CA ALA A 225 -24.58 5.59 4.01
C ALA A 225 -24.18 5.37 5.48
N GLN A 226 -22.95 4.90 5.72
CA GLN A 226 -22.46 4.60 7.06
C GLN A 226 -22.25 5.87 7.89
N ALA A 227 -21.67 6.93 7.31
CA ALA A 227 -21.48 8.20 7.99
C ALA A 227 -22.82 8.83 8.38
N ALA A 228 -23.84 8.77 7.53
CA ALA A 228 -25.19 9.23 7.86
C ALA A 228 -25.82 8.43 9.02
N ALA A 229 -25.65 7.11 9.03
CA ALA A 229 -26.15 6.25 10.11
C ALA A 229 -25.42 6.51 11.43
N LEU A 230 -24.09 6.62 11.40
CA LEU A 230 -23.28 6.94 12.58
C LEU A 230 -23.60 8.32 13.13
N ALA A 231 -23.76 9.33 12.29
CA ALA A 231 -24.18 10.67 12.71
C ALA A 231 -25.54 10.65 13.44
N GLN A 232 -26.49 9.81 13.01
CA GLN A 232 -27.77 9.64 13.70
C GLN A 232 -27.61 8.97 15.08
N ILE A 233 -26.71 7.99 15.20
CA ILE A 233 -26.44 7.29 16.46
C ILE A 233 -25.71 8.22 17.45
N ILE A 234 -24.75 9.02 16.96
CA ILE A 234 -23.93 9.93 17.78
C ILE A 234 -24.71 11.18 18.21
N GLY A 235 -25.63 11.68 17.38
CA GLY A 235 -26.49 12.82 17.71
C GLY A 235 -25.76 14.17 17.82
N SER A 236 -26.27 15.08 18.67
CA SER A 236 -25.76 16.45 18.84
C SER A 236 -24.45 16.57 19.64
N ALA A 237 -23.67 15.49 19.75
CA ALA A 237 -22.39 15.46 20.44
C ALA A 237 -21.24 16.11 19.63
N LEU A 238 -21.54 16.66 18.45
CA LEU A 238 -20.61 17.39 17.59
C LEU A 238 -20.50 18.84 18.06
N ASP A 239 -19.56 19.13 18.96
CA ASP A 239 -19.10 20.50 19.20
C ASP A 239 -17.90 20.79 18.29
N THR A 240 -18.16 21.24 17.07
CA THR A 240 -17.10 21.61 16.10
C THR A 240 -16.67 23.06 16.31
N SER A 241 -16.09 23.36 17.46
CA SER A 241 -15.53 24.68 17.74
C SER A 241 -13.99 24.63 17.81
N GLY A 242 -13.34 24.93 16.67
CA GLY A 242 -11.88 25.17 16.67
C GLY A 242 -11.26 25.29 15.28
N SER A 243 -10.98 26.52 14.82
CA SER A 243 -10.22 26.73 13.56
C SER A 243 -9.42 28.03 13.53
N ALA A 244 -9.87 29.08 14.22
CA ALA A 244 -9.18 30.38 14.21
C ALA A 244 -7.76 30.33 14.82
N ASP A 245 -7.58 29.52 15.87
CA ASP A 245 -6.31 29.38 16.60
C ASP A 245 -5.21 28.68 15.79
N LEU A 246 -5.55 27.94 14.73
CA LEU A 246 -4.58 27.23 13.90
C LEU A 246 -3.78 28.17 12.97
N MET A 247 -4.31 29.36 12.70
CA MET A 247 -3.77 30.32 11.74
C MET A 247 -3.14 31.56 12.40
N THR A 248 -3.17 31.67 13.73
CA THR A 248 -2.67 32.86 14.43
C THR A 248 -1.18 33.07 14.23
N ASP A 249 -0.41 31.98 14.16
CA ASP A 249 1.01 31.98 13.81
C ASP A 249 1.19 32.16 12.31
N HIS A 250 1.63 33.35 11.89
CA HIS A 250 1.81 33.68 10.47
C HIS A 250 3.27 33.70 10.04
N TRP A 251 3.55 33.16 8.87
CA TRP A 251 4.90 32.97 8.35
C TRP A 251 4.98 33.29 6.86
N TRP A 252 6.08 33.90 6.45
CA TRP A 252 6.37 34.24 5.07
C TRP A 252 7.88 34.36 4.83
N VAL A 253 8.27 34.66 3.59
CA VAL A 253 9.67 34.80 3.21
C VAL A 253 10.02 36.27 3.02
N GLN A 254 11.24 36.65 3.42
CA GLN A 254 11.87 37.88 2.98
C GLN A 254 13.08 37.56 2.12
N VAL A 255 13.22 38.26 0.99
CA VAL A 255 14.36 38.13 0.07
C VAL A 255 15.23 39.38 0.14
N GLN A 256 16.55 39.22 0.07
CA GLN A 256 17.48 40.34 0.06
C GLN A 256 17.59 40.94 -1.34
N ARG A 257 17.18 42.20 -1.51
CA ARG A 257 17.28 42.96 -2.76
C ARG A 257 17.85 44.35 -2.49
N ASP A 258 18.90 44.73 -3.22
CA ASP A 258 19.53 46.05 -3.13
C ASP A 258 19.87 46.49 -1.69
N GLY A 259 20.29 45.53 -0.86
CA GLY A 259 20.63 45.76 0.55
C GLY A 259 19.43 45.91 1.49
N THR A 260 18.21 45.73 1.00
CA THR A 260 16.97 45.72 1.79
C THR A 260 16.31 44.34 1.76
N TRP A 261 15.45 44.08 2.75
CA TRP A 261 14.67 42.84 2.82
C TRP A 261 13.26 43.15 2.31
N VAL A 262 12.83 42.44 1.28
CA VAL A 262 11.52 42.61 0.63
C VAL A 262 10.63 41.43 1.00
N ASP A 263 9.40 41.72 1.44
CA ASP A 263 8.41 40.72 1.83
C ASP A 263 7.84 39.97 0.62
N LEU A 264 7.69 38.65 0.77
CA LEU A 264 7.05 37.74 -0.18
C LEU A 264 6.08 36.84 0.60
N ASP A 265 4.84 37.30 0.75
CA ASP A 265 3.77 36.59 1.48
C ASP A 265 2.73 35.99 0.52
N PRO A 266 2.77 34.67 0.23
CA PRO A 266 1.92 34.04 -0.78
C PRO A 266 0.50 33.74 -0.28
N THR A 267 0.12 34.27 0.88
CA THR A 267 -1.11 33.90 1.59
C THR A 267 -2.38 34.41 0.91
N LEU A 268 -2.35 35.64 0.40
CA LEU A 268 -3.50 36.24 -0.29
C LEU A 268 -3.38 36.03 -1.81
N PRO A 269 -4.49 35.73 -2.52
CA PRO A 269 -4.48 35.55 -3.98
C PRO A 269 -3.91 36.71 -4.78
N ASP A 270 -4.12 37.92 -4.29
CA ASP A 270 -3.81 39.17 -4.96
C ASP A 270 -2.51 39.81 -4.43
N ALA A 271 -1.78 39.12 -3.54
CA ALA A 271 -0.52 39.61 -2.98
C ALA A 271 0.53 39.85 -4.08
N ALA A 272 1.15 41.03 -4.07
CA ALA A 272 2.29 41.38 -4.90
C ALA A 272 3.61 41.32 -4.12
N VAL A 273 4.74 41.41 -4.83
CA VAL A 273 6.07 41.52 -4.20
C VAL A 273 6.11 42.76 -3.30
N GLY A 274 6.50 42.56 -2.05
CA GLY A 274 6.52 43.61 -1.01
C GLY A 274 5.25 43.66 -0.16
N ASP A 275 4.18 42.95 -0.53
CA ASP A 275 2.97 42.86 0.30
C ASP A 275 3.14 41.84 1.43
N THR A 276 2.50 42.11 2.56
CA THR A 276 2.36 41.17 3.67
C THR A 276 1.03 41.39 4.38
N VAL A 277 0.50 40.33 4.98
CA VAL A 277 -0.73 40.40 5.78
C VAL A 277 -0.52 41.23 7.05
N THR A 278 0.69 41.19 7.63
CA THR A 278 1.04 41.87 8.89
C THR A 278 2.55 42.15 8.96
N PRO A 279 3.02 43.23 9.61
CA PRO A 279 4.46 43.50 9.74
C PRO A 279 5.23 42.41 10.50
N ALA A 280 6.44 42.09 10.04
CA ALA A 280 7.34 41.14 10.71
C ALA A 280 7.66 41.57 12.15
N THR A 281 7.49 40.63 13.07
CA THR A 281 7.93 40.79 14.47
C THR A 281 9.28 40.11 14.74
N ALA A 282 9.60 39.06 13.96
CA ALA A 282 10.87 38.36 14.01
C ALA A 282 11.29 37.84 12.62
N ARG A 283 12.58 37.55 12.48
CA ARG A 283 13.21 36.99 11.27
C ARG A 283 14.19 35.90 11.67
N PHE A 284 14.30 34.85 10.86
CA PHE A 284 15.16 33.71 11.12
C PHE A 284 16.08 33.44 9.93
N GLY A 285 17.39 33.39 10.22
CA GLY A 285 18.46 33.17 9.23
C GLY A 285 18.47 31.74 8.69
N PRO A 286 19.57 31.28 8.05
CA PRO A 286 19.65 29.96 7.41
C PRO A 286 19.63 28.84 8.46
N ALA A 287 18.44 28.50 8.92
CA ALA A 287 18.16 27.29 9.68
C ALA A 287 17.89 26.18 8.67
N GLN A 288 18.64 25.07 8.76
CA GLN A 288 18.15 23.80 8.19
C GLN A 288 16.84 23.43 8.92
N MET A 289 15.97 22.61 8.34
CA MET A 289 14.73 22.18 9.04
C MET A 289 15.04 21.55 10.41
N SER A 290 16.15 20.81 10.52
CA SER A 290 16.70 20.27 11.77
C SER A 290 17.11 21.33 12.81
N HIS A 291 17.28 22.59 12.43
CA HIS A 291 17.52 23.70 13.36
C HIS A 291 16.21 24.31 13.88
N LEU A 292 15.05 23.90 13.33
CA LEU A 292 13.72 24.24 13.85
C LEU A 292 13.25 23.28 14.96
N SER A 293 13.92 22.12 15.14
CA SER A 293 13.50 21.03 16.04
C SER A 293 14.17 21.00 17.43
N ALA A 294 15.04 21.96 17.78
CA ALA A 294 15.84 21.83 19.01
C ALA A 294 15.03 22.09 20.31
N VAL A 295 14.96 21.07 21.17
CA VAL A 295 14.35 21.06 22.51
C VAL A 295 15.39 21.27 23.63
N ASP A 296 14.90 22.00 24.64
CA ASP A 296 15.32 22.23 26.03
C ASP A 296 16.59 23.00 26.43
N GLY A 297 16.31 24.08 27.19
CA GLY A 297 17.25 24.76 28.06
C GLY A 297 17.64 26.18 27.62
N SER A 298 16.70 27.14 27.66
CA SER A 298 16.97 28.58 27.91
C SER A 298 17.30 29.55 26.76
N CYS A 299 16.70 29.47 25.56
CA CYS A 299 17.05 30.42 24.48
C CYS A 299 15.89 31.22 23.85
N ARG A 300 16.26 32.40 23.32
CA ARG A 300 15.43 33.50 22.78
C ARG A 300 15.35 33.48 21.24
N ASP A 301 15.46 32.32 20.61
CA ASP A 301 15.46 32.13 19.14
C ASP A 301 14.78 30.80 18.80
N LEU A 302 13.63 30.79 18.10
CA LEU A 302 12.82 29.62 17.66
C LEU A 302 12.56 28.46 18.66
N THR A 303 13.15 28.50 19.85
CA THR A 303 13.40 27.41 20.79
C THR A 303 12.35 27.33 21.89
N CYS A 304 11.18 27.94 21.68
CA CYS A 304 10.03 27.82 22.55
C CYS A 304 8.78 27.52 21.72
N GLY A 305 8.33 26.27 21.80
CA GLY A 305 7.16 25.70 21.16
C GLY A 305 7.52 24.56 20.20
N ALA A 306 6.80 23.43 20.28
CA ALA A 306 6.82 22.42 19.24
C ALA A 306 6.36 23.11 17.94
N ARG A 307 7.28 23.42 17.03
CA ARG A 307 7.00 24.03 15.71
C ARG A 307 7.09 23.02 14.59
N MET A 308 7.37 21.77 14.92
CA MET A 308 7.42 20.65 14.01
C MET A 308 6.49 19.58 14.55
N HIS A 309 5.77 18.94 13.64
CA HIS A 309 5.20 17.64 13.93
C HIS A 309 6.36 16.66 14.06
N SER A 310 6.32 15.81 15.08
CA SER A 310 7.22 14.67 15.18
C SER A 310 6.45 13.45 15.64
N ILE A 311 7.02 12.28 15.38
CA ILE A 311 6.48 11.01 15.83
C ILE A 311 7.60 10.19 16.42
N VAL A 312 7.43 9.74 17.65
CA VAL A 312 8.36 8.78 18.26
C VAL A 312 7.79 7.38 18.04
N VAL A 313 8.57 6.55 17.34
CA VAL A 313 8.26 5.14 17.14
C VAL A 313 9.11 4.34 18.12
N SER A 314 8.45 3.65 19.05
CA SER A 314 9.09 2.83 20.07
C SER A 314 8.65 1.37 19.97
N GLY A 315 9.59 0.45 20.19
CA GLY A 315 9.32 -0.98 20.27
C GLY A 315 9.47 -1.48 21.71
N TYR A 316 8.53 -2.29 22.21
CA TYR A 316 8.60 -2.85 23.56
C TYR A 316 8.39 -4.36 23.54
N ALA A 317 9.17 -5.08 24.35
CA ALA A 317 8.96 -6.50 24.65
C ALA A 317 8.37 -6.65 26.05
N GLU A 318 7.24 -7.35 26.16
CA GLU A 318 6.61 -7.69 27.44
C GLU A 318 7.02 -9.09 27.89
N ARG A 319 7.48 -9.18 29.14
CA ARG A 319 7.88 -10.42 29.80
C ARG A 319 7.00 -10.67 31.01
N TRP A 320 6.44 -11.88 31.08
CA TRP A 320 5.92 -12.46 32.32
C TRP A 320 7.02 -13.25 33.02
N ASP A 321 7.38 -12.93 34.27
CA ASP A 321 8.47 -13.61 34.99
C ASP A 321 8.02 -14.74 35.95
N GLY A 322 6.72 -15.06 35.93
CA GLY A 322 6.07 -15.96 36.89
C GLY A 322 5.33 -15.24 38.02
N SER A 323 5.52 -13.92 38.16
CA SER A 323 4.89 -13.12 39.22
C SER A 323 4.37 -11.76 38.75
N GLU A 324 5.09 -11.08 37.87
CA GLU A 324 4.68 -9.78 37.33
C GLU A 324 4.97 -9.66 35.82
N LEU A 325 4.22 -8.77 35.17
CA LEU A 325 4.51 -8.34 33.81
C LEU A 325 5.50 -7.17 33.86
N SER A 326 6.50 -7.21 33.01
CA SER A 326 7.48 -6.14 32.83
C SER A 326 7.64 -5.85 31.34
N GLU A 327 7.89 -4.59 30.99
CA GLU A 327 8.17 -4.18 29.62
C GLU A 327 9.61 -3.67 29.50
N THR A 328 10.29 -4.05 28.43
CA THR A 328 11.63 -3.56 28.10
C THR A 328 11.62 -2.91 26.73
N GLU A 329 12.14 -1.68 26.64
CA GLU A 329 12.29 -0.97 25.38
C GLU A 329 13.36 -1.63 24.49
N LEU A 330 12.96 -1.94 23.25
CA LEU A 330 13.78 -2.50 22.18
C LEU A 330 14.49 -1.40 21.40
N PHE A 331 13.75 -0.33 21.07
CA PHE A 331 14.24 0.88 20.42
C PHE A 331 13.26 2.03 20.65
N SER A 332 13.73 3.27 20.50
CA SER A 332 12.91 4.48 20.42
C SER A 332 13.55 5.46 19.44
N VAL A 333 12.77 5.92 18.45
CA VAL A 333 13.28 6.78 17.37
C VAL A 333 12.29 7.91 17.11
N GLU A 334 12.75 9.15 17.23
CA GLU A 334 11.98 10.32 16.79
C GLU A 334 12.19 10.56 15.30
N LEU A 335 11.07 10.65 14.58
CA LEU A 335 11.02 10.88 13.14
C LEU A 335 10.28 12.19 12.84
N LEU A 336 10.73 12.88 11.79
CA LEU A 336 10.13 14.13 11.32
C LEU A 336 9.32 13.84 10.05
N PRO A 337 7.97 13.88 10.07
CA PRO A 337 7.12 13.56 8.93
C PRO A 337 7.53 14.25 7.62
N ALA A 338 7.91 15.53 7.68
CA ALA A 338 8.37 16.31 6.53
C ALA A 338 9.61 15.72 5.82
N GLU A 339 10.38 14.85 6.49
CA GLU A 339 11.57 14.19 5.95
C GLU A 339 11.34 12.72 5.59
N LEU A 340 10.13 12.19 5.78
CA LEU A 340 9.79 10.77 5.56
C LEU A 340 9.14 10.48 4.21
N ILE A 341 8.78 11.52 3.44
CA ILE A 341 8.13 11.34 2.14
C ILE A 341 8.99 10.45 1.24
N GLY A 342 8.49 9.24 0.95
CA GLY A 342 9.18 8.26 0.09
C GLY A 342 10.21 7.38 0.77
N LYS A 343 10.34 7.45 2.10
CA LYS A 343 11.17 6.53 2.87
C LYS A 343 10.31 5.35 3.36
N PRO A 344 10.63 4.10 2.99
CA PRO A 344 9.96 2.94 3.58
C PRO A 344 10.27 2.87 5.08
N ILE A 345 9.27 2.48 5.87
CA ILE A 345 9.46 2.19 7.30
C ILE A 345 8.91 0.79 7.57
N ALA A 346 9.70 -0.05 8.22
CA ALA A 346 9.28 -1.40 8.54
C ALA A 346 9.90 -1.86 9.86
N PHE A 347 9.09 -2.47 10.71
CA PHE A 347 9.56 -3.26 11.83
C PHE A 347 9.69 -4.72 11.41
N VAL A 348 10.86 -5.31 11.70
CA VAL A 348 11.16 -6.73 11.45
C VAL A 348 11.83 -7.35 12.67
N ALA A 349 11.54 -8.64 12.91
CA ALA A 349 12.19 -9.45 13.93
C ALA A 349 12.88 -10.66 13.27
N SER A 350 14.18 -10.54 13.01
CA SER A 350 14.94 -11.59 12.32
C SER A 350 15.26 -12.73 13.29
N PRO A 351 14.92 -13.99 12.97
CA PRO A 351 15.21 -15.12 13.84
C PRO A 351 16.71 -15.40 13.91
N GLU A 352 17.21 -15.64 15.11
CA GLU A 352 18.60 -16.02 15.36
C GLU A 352 18.79 -17.54 15.28
N GLY A 353 19.92 -17.97 14.73
CA GLY A 353 20.21 -19.41 14.58
C GLY A 353 19.31 -20.14 13.59
N TRP A 354 18.74 -19.41 12.61
CA TRP A 354 17.89 -20.01 11.57
C TRP A 354 18.59 -21.20 10.88
N PRO A 355 17.92 -22.35 10.68
CA PRO A 355 18.61 -23.54 10.19
C PRO A 355 19.14 -23.35 8.75
N GLU A 356 20.46 -23.33 8.57
CA GLU A 356 21.09 -23.17 7.25
C GLU A 356 20.73 -24.30 6.27
N SER A 357 20.39 -25.48 6.80
CA SER A 357 19.97 -26.64 6.00
C SER A 357 18.47 -26.66 5.70
N LEU A 358 17.69 -25.65 6.13
CA LEU A 358 16.28 -25.58 5.79
C LEU A 358 16.14 -25.31 4.29
N ASP A 359 15.76 -26.36 3.57
CA ASP A 359 15.42 -26.30 2.15
C ASP A 359 13.94 -26.62 1.99
N LEU A 360 13.12 -25.57 1.92
CA LEU A 360 11.68 -25.71 1.72
C LEU A 360 11.34 -26.13 0.28
N PHE A 361 12.26 -26.01 -0.67
CA PHE A 361 12.04 -26.41 -2.07
C PHE A 361 12.36 -27.89 -2.32
N GLY A 362 13.26 -28.47 -1.53
CA GLY A 362 13.65 -29.88 -1.61
C GLY A 362 12.78 -30.85 -0.81
N THR A 363 11.90 -30.35 0.06
CA THR A 363 11.07 -31.18 0.96
C THR A 363 9.67 -31.47 0.40
N THR A 364 9.13 -32.65 0.70
CA THR A 364 7.75 -33.03 0.34
C THR A 364 6.69 -32.45 1.27
N ASP A 365 7.09 -31.93 2.43
CA ASP A 365 6.19 -31.30 3.41
C ASP A 365 6.82 -30.00 3.98
N PRO A 366 6.75 -28.91 3.21
CA PRO A 366 7.38 -27.64 3.56
C PRO A 366 6.69 -26.92 4.72
N THR A 367 5.38 -27.06 4.86
CA THR A 367 4.62 -26.45 5.95
C THR A 367 5.03 -27.05 7.30
N SER A 368 5.15 -28.38 7.39
CA SER A 368 5.65 -29.02 8.61
C SER A 368 7.12 -28.69 8.90
N ALA A 369 7.96 -28.62 7.86
CA ALA A 369 9.37 -28.24 8.02
C ALA A 369 9.51 -26.81 8.57
N LEU A 370 8.71 -25.86 8.06
CA LEU A 370 8.70 -24.50 8.59
C LEU A 370 8.13 -24.44 10.01
N ARG A 371 7.03 -25.14 10.29
CA ARG A 371 6.46 -25.20 11.64
C ARG A 371 7.52 -25.63 12.65
N ALA A 372 8.29 -26.67 12.31
CA ALA A 372 9.39 -27.14 13.15
C ALA A 372 10.46 -26.05 13.35
N ALA A 373 10.92 -25.41 12.27
CA ALA A 373 11.93 -24.34 12.35
C ALA A 373 11.45 -23.13 13.20
N LEU A 374 10.19 -22.73 13.06
CA LEU A 374 9.59 -21.66 13.86
C LEU A 374 9.52 -22.03 15.35
N LEU A 375 9.11 -23.26 15.68
CA LEU A 375 9.05 -23.74 17.06
C LEU A 375 10.44 -23.91 17.70
N GLU A 376 11.48 -24.15 16.89
CA GLU A 376 12.88 -24.22 17.34
C GLU A 376 13.51 -22.83 17.57
N THR A 377 12.91 -21.77 17.01
CA THR A 377 13.41 -20.40 17.17
C THR A 377 13.12 -19.90 18.59
N THR A 378 14.17 -19.42 19.28
CA THR A 378 14.09 -18.96 20.68
C THR A 378 14.64 -17.54 20.88
N GLU A 379 15.15 -16.91 19.83
CA GLU A 379 15.75 -15.58 19.90
C GLU A 379 15.55 -14.85 18.58
N TRP A 380 15.26 -13.54 18.66
CA TRP A 380 15.02 -12.68 17.51
C TRP A 380 15.78 -11.36 17.65
N GLN A 381 16.42 -10.91 16.59
CA GLN A 381 16.98 -9.56 16.48
C GLN A 381 15.91 -8.60 15.94
N THR A 382 15.57 -7.57 16.73
CA THR A 382 14.51 -6.61 16.37
C THR A 382 15.10 -5.34 15.78
N VAL A 383 14.59 -4.92 14.63
CA VAL A 383 15.08 -3.73 13.90
C VAL A 383 13.89 -2.93 13.35
N LEU A 384 13.96 -1.60 13.48
CA LEU A 384 13.15 -0.64 12.74
C LEU A 384 13.98 -0.10 11.57
N LEU A 385 13.56 -0.42 10.35
CA LEU A 385 14.11 0.08 9.10
C LEU A 385 13.46 1.43 8.77
N VAL A 386 14.25 2.45 8.44
CA VAL A 386 13.77 3.79 8.03
C VAL A 386 14.59 4.28 6.84
N GLY A 387 14.04 4.16 5.63
CA GLY A 387 14.82 4.32 4.41
C GLY A 387 15.99 3.32 4.38
N ASP A 388 17.21 3.83 4.19
CA ASP A 388 18.43 3.02 4.24
C ASP A 388 19.00 2.88 5.67
N GLY A 389 18.36 3.53 6.65
CA GLY A 389 18.75 3.51 8.06
C GLY A 389 18.17 2.31 8.80
N GLN A 390 18.90 1.84 9.81
CA GLN A 390 18.46 0.80 10.73
C GLN A 390 18.54 1.32 12.17
N HIS A 391 17.48 1.13 12.94
CA HIS A 391 17.38 1.56 14.32
C HIS A 391 16.96 0.39 15.21
N GLY A 392 17.60 0.27 16.37
CA GLY A 392 17.45 -0.91 17.22
C GLY A 392 18.30 -2.08 16.72
N GLN A 393 18.96 -2.76 17.66
CA GLN A 393 19.73 -3.99 17.41
C GLN A 393 19.67 -4.95 18.61
N LYS A 394 18.74 -4.70 19.53
CA LYS A 394 18.56 -5.58 20.69
C LYS A 394 18.00 -6.92 20.22
N LYS A 395 18.37 -7.97 20.94
CA LYS A 395 17.80 -9.31 20.74
C LYS A 395 16.81 -9.60 21.85
N VAL A 396 15.67 -10.15 21.50
CA VAL A 396 14.65 -10.61 22.43
C VAL A 396 14.56 -12.14 22.37
N LYS A 397 14.53 -12.78 23.53
CA LYS A 397 14.38 -14.23 23.65
C LYS A 397 12.93 -14.63 23.89
N ASP A 398 12.63 -15.90 23.68
CA ASP A 398 11.32 -16.50 23.91
C ASP A 398 10.86 -16.45 25.36
N ASP A 399 11.80 -16.32 26.30
CA ASP A 399 11.54 -16.06 27.72
C ASP A 399 11.31 -14.57 28.05
N GLY A 400 11.43 -13.68 27.07
CA GLY A 400 11.26 -12.24 27.20
C GLY A 400 12.50 -11.48 27.69
N THR A 401 13.65 -12.14 27.89
CA THR A 401 14.91 -11.42 28.14
C THR A 401 15.33 -10.63 26.91
N VAL A 402 15.77 -9.39 27.13
CA VAL A 402 16.34 -8.53 26.10
C VAL A 402 17.84 -8.41 26.34
N THR A 403 18.63 -8.59 25.28
CA THR A 403 20.09 -8.42 25.32
C THR A 403 20.53 -7.29 24.40
N GLU A 404 21.52 -6.53 24.86
CA GLU A 404 22.12 -5.44 24.09
C GLU A 404 22.98 -5.99 22.95
N PRO A 405 23.08 -5.27 21.81
CA PRO A 405 23.95 -5.67 20.72
C PRO A 405 25.41 -5.79 21.20
N SER A 406 26.07 -6.90 20.89
CA SER A 406 27.51 -6.99 21.08
C SER A 406 28.17 -5.94 20.18
N SER A 407 28.97 -5.03 20.74
CA SER A 407 29.66 -3.98 20.00
C SER A 407 30.59 -4.58 18.92
N GLY A 408 30.08 -4.79 17.71
CA GLY A 408 30.78 -5.44 16.61
C GLY A 408 30.28 -4.90 15.27
N GLY A 409 31.08 -3.99 14.70
CA GLY A 409 31.10 -3.52 13.30
C GLY A 409 29.83 -3.66 12.45
N VAL A 410 29.16 -2.53 12.23
CA VAL A 410 28.14 -2.34 11.19
C VAL A 410 28.76 -2.58 9.80
N GLY A 411 28.43 -3.71 9.19
CA GLY A 411 28.64 -3.99 7.76
C GLY A 411 27.30 -3.92 7.04
N GLY A 412 27.19 -2.97 6.11
CA GLY A 412 25.94 -2.60 5.46
C GLY A 412 25.22 -3.75 4.75
N PHE A 413 23.91 -3.81 4.93
CA PHE A 413 23.02 -4.68 4.18
C PHE A 413 22.56 -3.94 2.92
N GLY A 414 23.37 -4.09 1.87
CA GLY A 414 23.11 -3.53 0.55
C GLY A 414 23.71 -4.46 -0.50
N GLY A 415 22.97 -5.51 -0.85
CA GLY A 415 23.27 -6.42 -1.96
C GLY A 415 23.82 -7.78 -1.55
N GLY A 416 23.03 -8.83 -1.77
CA GLY A 416 23.52 -10.20 -1.94
C GLY A 416 23.77 -11.01 -0.66
N LEU A 417 23.06 -12.13 -0.58
CA LEU A 417 23.46 -13.33 0.15
C LEU A 417 24.98 -13.58 0.00
N GLY A 418 25.72 -13.62 1.11
CA GLY A 418 27.09 -14.16 1.10
C GLY A 418 28.08 -13.54 2.08
N GLY A 419 28.15 -14.12 3.27
CA GLY A 419 29.43 -14.21 4.00
C GLY A 419 29.70 -13.17 5.07
N MET A 420 28.99 -13.24 6.20
CA MET A 420 29.51 -12.66 7.46
C MET A 420 29.01 -13.44 8.70
N PHE A 421 29.34 -14.73 8.76
CA PHE A 421 29.31 -15.50 10.00
C PHE A 421 30.66 -16.19 10.19
N GLY A 422 31.61 -15.46 10.78
CA GLY A 422 32.81 -16.03 11.38
C GLY A 422 32.39 -16.80 12.64
N GLY A 423 32.48 -18.12 12.57
CA GLY A 423 32.02 -19.04 13.62
C GLY A 423 32.63 -18.78 14.99
N GLY A 424 31.80 -18.97 16.02
CA GLY A 424 32.19 -18.93 17.41
C GLY A 424 31.04 -19.34 18.32
N PHE A 425 31.04 -20.62 18.71
CA PHE A 425 30.13 -21.21 19.71
C PHE A 425 30.12 -20.45 21.05
N GLY A 426 28.95 -20.43 21.69
CA GLY A 426 28.77 -20.28 23.13
C GLY A 426 27.27 -20.11 23.39
N GLY A 427 26.53 -21.09 23.89
CA GLY A 427 26.80 -21.91 25.07
C GLY A 427 25.69 -21.60 26.06
N GLY A 428 24.87 -22.61 26.40
CA GLY A 428 23.62 -22.45 27.13
C GLY A 428 23.71 -21.60 28.40
N GLY A 429 22.70 -20.75 28.58
CA GLY A 429 22.41 -20.06 29.82
C GLY A 429 20.95 -20.28 30.18
N GLY A 430 20.65 -21.36 30.91
CA GLY A 430 19.42 -21.44 31.67
C GLY A 430 19.49 -20.44 32.83
N GLY A 431 18.45 -19.62 33.00
CA GLY A 431 18.37 -18.73 34.16
C GLY A 431 17.32 -17.63 34.10
N ALA A 432 16.03 -17.98 34.01
CA ALA A 432 14.88 -17.45 34.76
C ALA A 432 13.58 -17.86 34.04
N SER A 433 12.59 -18.38 34.76
CA SER A 433 11.30 -18.86 34.22
C SER A 433 10.43 -17.70 33.71
N GLY A 434 10.76 -17.13 32.56
CA GLY A 434 9.97 -16.08 31.93
C GLY A 434 9.32 -16.54 30.63
N GLU A 435 8.32 -15.79 30.18
CA GLU A 435 7.66 -15.95 28.88
C GLU A 435 7.60 -14.59 28.19
N LEU A 436 7.99 -14.53 26.91
CA LEU A 436 7.71 -13.38 26.05
C LEU A 436 6.23 -13.42 25.66
N THR A 437 5.45 -12.49 26.22
CA THR A 437 3.98 -12.47 26.12
C THR A 437 3.45 -11.51 25.07
N ALA A 438 4.19 -10.44 24.75
CA ALA A 438 3.83 -9.51 23.70
C ALA A 438 5.03 -8.74 23.16
N VAL A 439 4.90 -8.25 21.92
CA VAL A 439 5.75 -7.20 21.36
C VAL A 439 4.84 -6.10 20.82
N TRP A 440 5.17 -4.85 21.16
CA TRP A 440 4.38 -3.68 20.83
C TRP A 440 5.16 -2.69 19.97
N LEU A 441 4.45 -2.03 19.07
CA LEU A 441 4.85 -0.77 18.47
C LEU A 441 4.01 0.35 19.08
N GLU A 442 4.68 1.39 19.54
CA GLU A 442 4.07 2.60 20.09
C GLU A 442 4.41 3.79 19.21
N PHE A 443 3.41 4.60 18.93
CA PHE A 443 3.47 5.80 18.10
C PHE A 443 3.06 6.99 18.97
N GLU A 444 4.04 7.76 19.44
CA GLU A 444 3.80 9.01 20.15
C GLU A 444 3.77 10.16 19.13
N LEU A 445 2.57 10.64 18.81
CA LEU A 445 2.33 11.75 17.90
C LEU A 445 2.43 13.08 18.64
N ARG A 446 3.41 13.90 18.27
CA ARG A 446 3.64 15.23 18.83
C ARG A 446 3.20 16.28 17.83
N THR A 447 2.04 16.89 18.10
CA THR A 447 1.45 17.92 17.24
C THR A 447 1.57 19.30 17.90
N PRO A 448 2.15 20.30 17.21
CA PRO A 448 2.21 21.68 17.67
C PRO A 448 0.91 22.24 18.26
N GLY A 449 0.93 22.54 19.55
CA GLY A 449 -0.19 23.21 20.24
C GLY A 449 -1.32 22.30 20.69
N THR A 450 -1.17 20.98 20.56
CA THR A 450 -2.07 19.97 21.14
C THR A 450 -1.31 19.10 22.13
N ALA A 451 -2.01 18.32 22.96
CA ALA A 451 -1.36 17.31 23.79
C ALA A 451 -0.82 16.18 22.91
N ASP A 452 0.27 15.55 23.37
CA ASP A 452 0.82 14.37 22.71
C ASP A 452 -0.20 13.23 22.77
N ARG A 453 -0.27 12.47 21.67
CA ARG A 453 -1.18 11.33 21.54
C ARG A 453 -0.36 10.06 21.37
N ILE A 454 -0.70 9.02 22.11
CA ILE A 454 -0.01 7.73 22.02
C ILE A 454 -0.97 6.71 21.43
N GLU A 455 -0.57 6.09 20.33
CA GLU A 455 -1.25 4.97 19.71
C GLU A 455 -0.37 3.74 19.82
N ARG A 456 -0.93 2.61 20.27
CA ARG A 456 -0.18 1.37 20.48
C ARG A 456 -0.77 0.25 19.64
N ARG A 457 0.08 -0.55 19.00
CA ARG A 457 -0.31 -1.71 18.17
C ARG A 457 0.53 -2.92 18.54
N ALA A 458 -0.14 -4.06 18.70
CA ALA A 458 0.56 -5.33 18.92
C ALA A 458 1.20 -5.80 17.61
N VAL A 459 2.47 -6.18 17.67
CA VAL A 459 3.03 -7.11 16.67
C VAL A 459 2.46 -8.50 16.94
N PHE A 460 2.44 -8.90 18.21
CA PHE A 460 1.63 -10.00 18.73
C PHE A 460 1.31 -9.76 20.21
N ASP A 461 0.24 -10.39 20.69
CA ASP A 461 -0.19 -10.36 22.08
C ASP A 461 -0.83 -11.70 22.45
N LEU A 462 -0.19 -12.46 23.35
CA LEU A 462 -0.66 -13.79 23.78
C LEU A 462 -1.64 -13.72 24.96
N LEU A 463 -1.68 -12.61 25.69
CA LEU A 463 -2.50 -12.48 26.90
C LEU A 463 -3.84 -11.79 26.61
N GLY A 464 -3.84 -10.83 25.70
CA GLY A 464 -4.98 -9.97 25.44
C GLY A 464 -5.22 -8.94 26.57
N PRO A 465 -5.89 -7.81 26.27
CA PRO A 465 -6.19 -6.79 27.27
C PRO A 465 -7.11 -7.30 28.39
N ALA A 466 -8.04 -8.21 28.12
CA ALA A 466 -8.99 -8.69 29.14
C ALA A 466 -8.32 -9.44 30.28
N LEU A 467 -7.32 -10.29 29.96
CA LEU A 467 -6.58 -11.02 30.98
C LEU A 467 -5.68 -10.08 31.78
N ARG A 468 -5.03 -9.11 31.13
CA ARG A 468 -4.23 -8.08 31.82
C ARG A 468 -5.08 -7.27 32.81
N ALA A 469 -6.28 -6.87 32.42
CA ALA A 469 -7.19 -6.12 33.29
C ALA A 469 -7.67 -6.90 34.52
N GLN A 470 -7.74 -8.24 34.43
CA GLN A 470 -8.07 -9.11 35.57
C GLN A 470 -6.86 -9.38 36.49
N GLY A 471 -5.65 -9.05 36.03
CA GLY A 471 -4.40 -9.42 36.66
C GLY A 471 -3.95 -10.83 36.25
N VAL A 472 -2.75 -10.93 35.67
CA VAL A 472 -2.14 -12.21 35.33
C VAL A 472 -1.60 -12.84 36.60
N SER A 473 -2.10 -14.03 36.95
CA SER A 473 -1.64 -14.78 38.12
C SER A 473 -0.76 -15.97 37.77
N SER A 474 -0.94 -16.52 36.57
CA SER A 474 -0.10 -17.57 35.99
C SER A 474 -0.26 -17.55 34.48
N TYR A 475 0.85 -17.69 33.77
CA TYR A 475 0.87 -17.90 32.33
C TYR A 475 2.03 -18.82 31.97
N GLN A 476 1.79 -19.73 31.05
CA GLN A 476 2.80 -20.61 30.46
C GLN A 476 2.39 -20.83 29.01
N ALA A 477 3.26 -20.49 28.07
CA ALA A 477 2.97 -20.62 26.65
C ALA A 477 2.87 -22.11 26.28
N ASP A 478 1.75 -22.49 25.66
CA ASP A 478 1.63 -23.80 25.03
C ASP A 478 2.27 -23.82 23.62
N GLU A 479 2.20 -24.95 22.91
CA GLU A 479 2.76 -25.02 21.56
C GLU A 479 2.07 -24.06 20.57
N THR A 480 0.77 -23.81 20.75
CA THR A 480 -0.02 -22.88 19.93
C THR A 480 0.46 -21.45 20.15
N ASP A 481 0.65 -21.05 21.40
CA ASP A 481 1.17 -19.74 21.78
C ASP A 481 2.59 -19.52 21.24
N ARG A 482 3.45 -20.53 21.41
CA ARG A 482 4.82 -20.50 20.88
C ARG A 482 4.85 -20.35 19.38
N LEU A 483 3.97 -21.08 18.67
CA LEU A 483 3.84 -20.94 17.23
C LEU A 483 3.28 -19.59 16.83
N ALA A 484 2.23 -19.09 17.49
CA ALA A 484 1.63 -17.78 17.22
C ALA A 484 2.67 -16.67 17.33
N ARG A 485 3.48 -16.69 18.39
CA ARG A 485 4.60 -15.77 18.60
C ARG A 485 5.63 -15.86 17.48
N ALA A 486 6.12 -17.07 17.19
CA ALA A 486 7.14 -17.26 16.16
C ALA A 486 6.63 -16.89 14.76
N ALA A 487 5.39 -17.22 14.43
CA ALA A 487 4.71 -16.92 13.18
C ALA A 487 4.48 -15.40 13.01
N ALA A 488 4.12 -14.69 14.08
CA ALA A 488 3.96 -13.24 14.04
C ALA A 488 5.30 -12.49 13.95
N LEU A 489 6.33 -12.92 14.68
CA LEU A 489 7.68 -12.34 14.61
C LEU A 489 8.41 -12.68 13.32
N ALA A 490 8.08 -13.83 12.72
CA ALA A 490 8.46 -14.13 11.35
C ALA A 490 7.73 -13.25 10.35
N GLY A 491 6.82 -12.36 10.73
CA GLY A 491 6.19 -11.38 9.84
C GLY A 491 6.95 -10.05 9.76
N GLU A 492 6.34 -9.09 9.08
CA GLU A 492 6.77 -7.69 9.07
C GLU A 492 5.58 -6.75 9.34
N VAL A 493 5.86 -5.61 9.97
CA VAL A 493 4.90 -4.51 10.08
C VAL A 493 5.47 -3.33 9.32
N GLN A 494 4.90 -3.05 8.15
CA GLN A 494 5.23 -1.82 7.43
C GLN A 494 4.46 -0.67 8.05
N VAL A 495 5.10 0.47 8.15
CA VAL A 495 4.51 1.70 8.65
C VAL A 495 4.70 2.74 7.58
N ALA A 496 3.69 3.58 7.40
CA ALA A 496 3.84 4.72 6.54
C ALA A 496 3.24 5.96 7.21
N ILE A 497 4.06 7.01 7.20
CA ILE A 497 3.84 8.25 7.93
C ILE A 497 3.73 9.33 6.86
N TYR A 498 2.51 9.81 6.65
CA TYR A 498 2.19 10.71 5.55
C TYR A 498 1.85 12.08 6.10
N PRO A 499 2.70 13.09 5.86
CA PRO A 499 2.36 14.47 6.21
C PRO A 499 1.48 15.16 5.16
N ALA A 500 1.31 14.53 3.98
CA ALA A 500 0.71 15.12 2.79
C ALA A 500 0.02 14.04 1.95
N GLY A 501 -1.00 14.44 1.18
CA GLY A 501 -1.69 13.51 0.27
C GLY A 501 -0.75 12.99 -0.82
N LEU A 502 -0.73 11.67 -1.02
CA LEU A 502 0.15 11.04 -2.00
C LEU A 502 -0.44 11.16 -3.40
N HIS A 503 0.10 12.08 -4.21
CA HIS A 503 -0.39 12.28 -5.57
C HIS A 503 -0.03 11.09 -6.47
N PRO A 504 -0.96 10.59 -7.32
CA PRO A 504 -0.74 9.41 -8.16
C PRO A 504 0.51 9.46 -9.04
N SER A 505 0.80 10.60 -9.68
CA SER A 505 2.03 10.78 -10.48
C SER A 505 3.33 10.58 -9.69
N VAL A 506 3.34 10.79 -8.37
CA VAL A 506 4.52 10.51 -7.53
C VAL A 506 4.72 9.01 -7.37
N VAL A 507 3.63 8.26 -7.21
CA VAL A 507 3.66 6.79 -7.17
C VAL A 507 4.19 6.26 -8.50
N SER A 508 3.63 6.71 -9.63
CA SER A 508 4.11 6.34 -10.98
C SER A 508 5.59 6.62 -11.19
N ALA A 509 6.07 7.80 -10.78
CA ALA A 509 7.47 8.17 -10.90
C ALA A 509 8.38 7.24 -10.07
N ARG A 510 7.97 6.90 -8.84
CA ARG A 510 8.70 5.98 -7.96
C ARG A 510 8.71 4.55 -8.49
N SER A 511 7.58 4.06 -8.97
CA SER A 511 7.49 2.71 -9.56
C SER A 511 8.39 2.59 -10.77
N ALA A 512 8.41 3.59 -11.65
CA ALA A 512 9.32 3.63 -12.78
C ALA A 512 10.79 3.70 -12.34
N ALA A 513 11.11 4.52 -11.34
CA ALA A 513 12.47 4.60 -10.80
C ALA A 513 12.95 3.26 -10.20
N ARG A 514 12.08 2.54 -9.47
CA ARG A 514 12.38 1.19 -8.93
C ARG A 514 12.66 0.18 -10.04
N LEU A 515 11.84 0.17 -11.09
CA LEU A 515 12.04 -0.71 -12.25
C LEU A 515 13.38 -0.40 -12.96
N LEU A 516 13.65 0.88 -13.20
CA LEU A 516 14.89 1.33 -13.85
C LEU A 516 16.14 1.05 -12.99
N ALA A 517 16.03 1.13 -11.66
CA ALA A 517 17.14 0.81 -10.76
C ALA A 517 17.56 -0.66 -10.84
N SER A 518 16.65 -1.57 -11.18
CA SER A 518 16.92 -3.00 -11.38
C SER A 518 17.05 -3.41 -12.86
N ARG A 519 17.31 -2.45 -13.78
CA ARG A 519 17.37 -2.66 -15.24
C ARG A 519 18.18 -3.90 -15.64
N ASP A 520 19.38 -4.07 -15.08
CA ASP A 520 20.28 -5.16 -15.45
C ASP A 520 19.70 -6.53 -15.06
N ALA A 521 19.15 -6.64 -13.85
CA ALA A 521 18.55 -7.88 -13.34
C ALA A 521 17.28 -8.27 -14.11
N TRP A 522 16.48 -7.27 -14.50
CA TRP A 522 15.32 -7.46 -15.37
C TRP A 522 15.70 -7.88 -16.80
N THR A 523 16.80 -7.33 -17.31
CA THR A 523 17.36 -7.73 -18.61
C THR A 523 17.89 -9.16 -18.57
N GLU A 524 18.55 -9.56 -17.48
CA GLU A 524 18.97 -10.95 -17.27
C GLU A 524 17.78 -11.89 -17.29
N LEU A 525 16.72 -11.61 -16.52
CA LEU A 525 15.48 -12.41 -16.51
C LEU A 525 14.90 -12.55 -17.92
N TYR A 526 14.87 -11.47 -18.69
CA TYR A 526 14.32 -11.48 -20.05
C TYR A 526 15.06 -12.47 -20.97
N TRP A 527 16.39 -12.56 -20.86
CA TRP A 527 17.20 -13.44 -21.72
C TRP A 527 17.38 -14.86 -21.18
N THR A 528 17.51 -15.03 -19.86
CA THR A 528 17.90 -16.30 -19.24
C THR A 528 16.78 -16.95 -18.43
N GLY A 529 15.62 -16.30 -18.30
CA GLY A 529 14.53 -16.67 -17.39
C GLY A 529 14.10 -18.12 -17.49
N GLY A 530 13.99 -18.69 -18.71
CA GLY A 530 13.59 -20.09 -18.91
C GLY A 530 14.52 -21.13 -18.28
N THR A 531 15.71 -20.72 -17.86
CA THR A 531 16.73 -21.54 -17.17
C THR A 531 17.16 -20.94 -15.83
N ALA A 532 16.48 -19.89 -15.37
CA ALA A 532 16.85 -19.19 -14.14
C ALA A 532 16.59 -20.04 -12.90
N ASP A 533 17.43 -19.86 -11.88
CA ASP A 533 17.26 -20.50 -10.58
C ASP A 533 15.99 -19.98 -9.88
N PRO A 534 15.25 -20.82 -9.12
CA PRO A 534 14.06 -20.40 -8.39
C PRO A 534 14.28 -19.20 -7.46
N SER A 535 15.45 -19.08 -6.83
CA SER A 535 15.78 -17.93 -5.97
C SER A 535 15.83 -16.62 -6.75
N PHE A 536 16.41 -16.65 -7.96
CA PHE A 536 16.45 -15.48 -8.86
C PHE A 536 15.05 -15.07 -9.32
N LEU A 537 14.18 -16.02 -9.68
CA LEU A 537 12.79 -15.74 -10.05
C LEU A 537 12.00 -15.13 -8.88
N LEU A 538 12.26 -15.62 -7.66
CA LEU A 538 11.64 -15.09 -6.45
C LEU A 538 12.06 -13.65 -6.16
N GLU A 539 13.35 -13.32 -6.34
CA GLU A 539 13.83 -11.94 -6.22
C GLU A 539 13.11 -11.00 -7.20
N ARG A 540 12.98 -11.40 -8.48
CA ARG A 540 12.27 -10.60 -9.47
C ARG A 540 10.78 -10.46 -9.12
N GLN A 541 10.15 -11.51 -8.61
CA GLN A 541 8.77 -11.43 -8.13
C GLN A 541 8.62 -10.47 -6.94
N ASN A 542 9.60 -10.44 -6.03
CA ASN A 542 9.61 -9.50 -4.90
C ASN A 542 9.78 -8.06 -5.39
N GLU A 543 10.65 -7.82 -6.37
CA GLU A 543 10.77 -6.52 -7.02
C GLU A 543 9.44 -6.06 -7.63
N LEU A 544 8.70 -6.94 -8.31
CA LEU A 544 7.35 -6.63 -8.82
C LEU A 544 6.38 -6.19 -7.72
N ASN A 545 6.36 -6.91 -6.59
CA ASN A 545 5.50 -6.56 -5.47
C ASN A 545 5.95 -5.26 -4.78
N ALA A 546 7.21 -4.87 -4.93
CA ALA A 546 7.77 -3.64 -4.38
C ALA A 546 7.66 -2.45 -5.34
N LEU A 547 7.28 -2.67 -6.61
CA LEU A 547 7.12 -1.58 -7.57
C LEU A 547 6.06 -0.56 -7.08
N VAL A 548 4.97 -1.02 -6.45
CA VAL A 548 4.04 -0.19 -5.67
C VAL A 548 3.81 -0.87 -4.32
N ALA A 549 4.17 -0.19 -3.25
CA ALA A 549 3.94 -0.71 -1.91
C ALA A 549 2.44 -0.65 -1.56
N PRO A 550 1.90 -1.62 -0.78
CA PRO A 550 0.51 -1.61 -0.33
C PRO A 550 0.09 -0.28 0.30
N LEU A 551 0.93 0.30 1.17
CA LEU A 551 0.66 1.58 1.82
C LEU A 551 0.71 2.77 0.84
N GLU A 552 1.48 2.70 -0.25
CA GLU A 552 1.41 3.71 -1.31
C GLU A 552 0.07 3.66 -2.05
N THR A 553 -0.43 2.45 -2.34
CA THR A 553 -1.76 2.26 -2.93
C THR A 553 -2.85 2.81 -2.02
N PHE A 554 -2.80 2.47 -0.74
CA PHE A 554 -3.76 2.93 0.27
C PHE A 554 -3.83 4.46 0.30
N GLU A 555 -2.70 5.14 0.50
CA GLU A 555 -2.72 6.60 0.61
C GLU A 555 -3.04 7.31 -0.69
N MET A 556 -2.63 6.75 -1.83
CA MET A 556 -2.96 7.34 -3.12
C MET A 556 -4.47 7.28 -3.39
N LEU A 557 -5.11 6.14 -3.10
CA LEU A 557 -6.57 6.02 -3.21
C LEU A 557 -7.29 6.91 -2.22
N ARG A 558 -6.78 6.98 -0.98
CA ARG A 558 -7.28 7.89 0.05
C ARG A 558 -7.21 9.35 -0.40
N ALA A 559 -6.05 9.80 -0.91
CA ALA A 559 -5.85 11.16 -1.41
C ALA A 559 -6.76 11.46 -2.62
N THR A 560 -6.96 10.48 -3.51
CA THR A 560 -7.86 10.59 -4.66
C THR A 560 -9.33 10.71 -4.22
N ALA A 561 -9.74 9.94 -3.21
CA ALA A 561 -11.11 9.92 -2.72
C ALA A 561 -11.52 11.23 -2.01
N VAL A 562 -10.55 12.02 -1.53
CA VAL A 562 -10.76 13.30 -0.83
C VAL A 562 -10.40 14.53 -1.68
N ASP A 563 -10.02 14.34 -2.95
CA ASP A 563 -9.62 15.41 -3.86
C ASP A 563 -10.76 16.43 -4.06
N PRO A 564 -10.51 17.75 -3.86
CA PRO A 564 -11.46 18.83 -4.07
C PRO A 564 -12.11 18.93 -5.45
N SER A 565 -11.51 18.32 -6.47
CA SER A 565 -12.02 18.28 -7.83
C SER A 565 -13.11 17.23 -8.05
N ALA A 566 -13.30 16.29 -7.12
CA ALA A 566 -14.46 15.41 -7.11
C ALA A 566 -15.69 16.21 -6.65
N ASP A 567 -16.81 16.06 -7.37
CA ASP A 567 -18.09 16.76 -7.13
C ASP A 567 -18.68 16.59 -5.70
N SER A 568 -18.03 15.84 -4.80
CA SER A 568 -18.50 15.43 -3.47
C SER A 568 -17.99 16.26 -2.26
N GLY A 569 -17.24 17.34 -2.46
CA GLY A 569 -16.89 18.26 -1.38
C GLY A 569 -15.54 17.94 -0.72
N SER A 570 -14.69 18.96 -0.70
CA SER A 570 -13.24 18.89 -0.52
C SER A 570 -12.79 18.79 0.94
N GLY A 571 -12.02 17.75 1.28
CA GLY A 571 -11.16 17.72 2.46
C GLY A 571 -9.70 18.02 2.08
N SER A 572 -8.88 18.48 3.02
CA SER A 572 -7.43 18.49 2.86
C SER A 572 -6.82 17.81 4.08
N GLN A 573 -5.76 17.04 3.89
CA GLN A 573 -5.05 16.45 5.02
C GLN A 573 -4.34 17.56 5.82
N THR A 574 -4.87 17.96 6.97
CA THR A 574 -4.21 18.97 7.83
C THR A 574 -3.69 18.42 9.15
N SER A 575 -3.62 17.09 9.26
CA SER A 575 -2.95 16.37 10.34
C SER A 575 -2.05 15.27 9.79
N LEU A 576 -1.16 14.78 10.65
CA LEU A 576 -0.34 13.60 10.35
C LEU A 576 -1.24 12.38 10.10
N GLY A 577 -0.93 11.59 9.08
CA GLY A 577 -1.48 10.25 8.87
C GLY A 577 -0.44 9.19 9.19
N VAL A 578 -0.86 8.12 9.88
CA VAL A 578 -0.06 6.95 10.23
C VAL A 578 -0.89 5.71 9.90
N THR A 579 -0.43 4.95 8.93
CA THR A 579 -1.04 3.70 8.51
C THR A 579 -0.02 2.58 8.64
N ALA A 580 -0.47 1.41 9.08
CA ALA A 580 0.34 0.21 9.18
C ALA A 580 -0.19 -0.85 8.20
N PHE A 581 0.72 -1.67 7.71
CA PHE A 581 0.40 -2.85 6.93
C PHE A 581 1.07 -4.05 7.56
N HIS A 582 0.26 -4.89 8.17
CA HIS A 582 0.70 -6.11 8.83
C HIS A 582 0.84 -7.20 7.79
N ARG A 583 1.95 -7.93 7.81
CA ARG A 583 2.18 -9.13 7.01
C ARG A 583 2.68 -10.21 7.93
N VAL A 584 1.86 -11.19 8.24
CA VAL A 584 2.20 -12.22 9.23
C VAL A 584 1.69 -13.58 8.80
N LEU A 585 2.10 -14.63 9.52
CA LEU A 585 1.62 -16.00 9.32
C LEU A 585 0.54 -16.32 10.35
N ASP A 586 -0.52 -17.02 9.94
CA ASP A 586 -1.47 -17.63 10.88
C ASP A 586 -0.94 -18.95 11.46
N LEU A 587 -1.77 -19.65 12.24
CA LEU A 587 -1.40 -20.90 12.91
C LEU A 587 -1.27 -22.07 11.94
N GLU A 588 -1.88 -21.98 10.77
CA GLU A 588 -1.80 -22.88 9.62
C GLU A 588 -0.61 -22.53 8.71
N LEU A 589 0.17 -21.51 9.08
CA LEU A 589 1.30 -20.94 8.35
C LEU A 589 0.91 -20.39 6.98
N GLN A 590 -0.35 -19.97 6.82
CA GLN A 590 -0.77 -19.19 5.68
C GLN A 590 -0.43 -17.71 5.93
N PRO A 591 0.12 -17.01 4.93
CA PRO A 591 0.38 -15.59 5.05
C PRO A 591 -0.93 -14.81 4.96
N TYR A 592 -1.12 -13.84 5.83
CA TYR A 592 -2.17 -12.84 5.66
C TYR A 592 -1.59 -11.44 5.81
N SER A 593 -2.34 -10.48 5.27
CA SER A 593 -2.04 -9.09 5.47
C SER A 593 -3.28 -8.28 5.78
N SER A 594 -3.08 -7.17 6.46
CA SER A 594 -4.15 -6.27 6.87
C SER A 594 -3.62 -4.83 6.89
N TYR A 595 -4.43 -3.91 6.36
CA TYR A 595 -4.26 -2.48 6.58
C TYR A 595 -4.80 -2.11 7.96
N ASP A 596 -4.11 -1.21 8.65
CA ASP A 596 -4.50 -0.69 9.96
C ASP A 596 -4.28 0.83 10.01
N ILE A 597 -5.35 1.60 10.21
CA ILE A 597 -5.26 3.02 10.54
C ILE A 597 -4.79 3.17 11.98
N VAL A 598 -3.53 3.55 12.14
CA VAL A 598 -2.96 3.88 13.46
C VAL A 598 -3.50 5.23 13.92
N PHE A 599 -3.41 6.24 13.05
CA PHE A 599 -3.89 7.59 13.29
C PHE A 599 -4.07 8.33 11.96
N GLY A 600 -4.98 9.30 11.90
CA GLY A 600 -4.93 10.31 10.84
C GLY A 600 -6.29 10.84 10.43
N PRO A 601 -7.08 11.44 11.31
CA PRO A 601 -8.34 12.06 10.89
C PRO A 601 -8.10 13.11 9.78
N LEU A 602 -8.86 13.08 8.69
CA LEU A 602 -8.83 14.19 7.74
C LEU A 602 -9.75 15.30 8.26
N THR A 603 -9.18 16.49 8.44
CA THR A 603 -9.88 17.69 8.87
C THR A 603 -10.16 18.58 7.65
N GLY A 604 -11.42 18.66 7.23
CA GLY A 604 -11.82 19.34 6.00
C GLY A 604 -12.37 20.75 6.24
N ALA A 605 -11.89 21.73 5.48
CA ALA A 605 -12.66 22.94 5.22
C ALA A 605 -13.56 22.69 4.00
N GLY A 606 -14.86 22.40 4.21
CA GLY A 606 -15.83 22.36 3.09
C GLY A 606 -16.83 21.20 3.00
N GLY A 607 -17.08 20.41 4.04
CA GLY A 607 -18.32 19.60 4.12
C GLY A 607 -18.18 18.09 4.29
N VAL A 608 -16.98 17.51 4.20
CA VAL A 608 -16.70 16.18 4.77
C VAL A 608 -16.36 16.40 6.25
N SER A 609 -17.22 15.93 7.15
CA SER A 609 -16.91 15.92 8.58
C SER A 609 -15.79 14.91 8.87
N GLU A 610 -15.00 15.14 9.92
CA GLU A 610 -13.98 14.21 10.41
C GLU A 610 -14.54 12.79 10.61
N LEU A 611 -15.84 12.70 10.91
CA LEU A 611 -16.62 11.46 10.93
C LEU A 611 -16.62 10.76 9.56
N SER A 612 -17.01 11.46 8.50
CA SER A 612 -17.09 10.88 7.15
C SER A 612 -15.70 10.45 6.66
N SER A 613 -14.64 11.20 6.98
CA SER A 613 -13.27 10.77 6.71
C SER A 613 -12.90 9.46 7.40
N GLY A 614 -13.21 9.32 8.69
CA GLY A 614 -12.87 8.09 9.42
C GLY A 614 -13.64 6.87 8.91
N VAL A 615 -14.88 7.07 8.48
CA VAL A 615 -15.70 6.06 7.82
C VAL A 615 -15.14 5.71 6.43
N LEU A 616 -14.66 6.70 5.67
CA LEU A 616 -14.00 6.48 4.39
C LEU A 616 -12.76 5.61 4.55
N ASP A 617 -11.91 5.91 5.54
CA ASP A 617 -10.69 5.14 5.79
C ASP A 617 -11.01 3.68 6.13
N ALA A 618 -11.98 3.44 7.02
CA ALA A 618 -12.43 2.08 7.37
C ALA A 618 -13.06 1.30 6.20
N ASN A 619 -13.74 1.98 5.27
CA ASN A 619 -14.25 1.36 4.06
C ASN A 619 -13.15 1.09 3.03
N LEU A 620 -12.13 1.96 2.95
CA LEU A 620 -11.00 1.75 2.06
C LEU A 620 -10.17 0.53 2.48
N GLU A 621 -9.92 0.35 3.79
CA GLU A 621 -9.30 -0.87 4.33
C GLU A 621 -10.08 -2.13 3.90
N ALA A 622 -11.40 -2.14 4.13
CA ALA A 622 -12.27 -3.27 3.83
C ALA A 622 -12.28 -3.61 2.33
N LEU A 623 -12.45 -2.59 1.47
CA LEU A 623 -12.50 -2.78 0.02
C LEU A 623 -11.17 -3.28 -0.57
N LEU A 624 -10.03 -2.78 -0.07
CA LEU A 624 -8.73 -3.27 -0.51
C LEU A 624 -8.49 -4.71 -0.08
N GLN A 625 -8.97 -5.09 1.11
CA GLN A 625 -8.92 -6.47 1.57
C GLN A 625 -9.83 -7.39 0.72
N GLU A 626 -11.05 -6.95 0.40
CA GLU A 626 -11.97 -7.67 -0.49
C GLU A 626 -11.35 -7.91 -1.86
N GLN A 627 -10.71 -6.90 -2.45
CA GLN A 627 -10.02 -7.03 -3.75
C GLN A 627 -8.85 -8.02 -3.69
N ALA A 628 -8.05 -7.97 -2.62
CA ALA A 628 -6.96 -8.94 -2.42
C ALA A 628 -7.50 -10.38 -2.30
N ALA A 629 -8.59 -10.58 -1.56
CA ALA A 629 -9.24 -11.88 -1.42
C ALA A 629 -9.79 -12.40 -2.77
N GLN A 630 -10.47 -11.56 -3.55
CA GLN A 630 -11.00 -11.91 -4.87
C GLN A 630 -9.89 -12.30 -5.85
N ALA A 631 -8.77 -11.57 -5.87
CA ALA A 631 -7.62 -11.89 -6.71
C ALA A 631 -7.01 -13.28 -6.40
N SER A 632 -7.17 -13.76 -5.17
CA SER A 632 -6.75 -15.10 -4.74
C SER A 632 -7.80 -16.21 -4.99
N GLY A 633 -8.95 -15.88 -5.59
CA GLY A 633 -10.04 -16.83 -5.86
C GLY A 633 -10.84 -17.24 -4.62
N ARG A 634 -10.80 -16.43 -3.55
CA ARG A 634 -11.42 -16.71 -2.25
C ARG A 634 -12.57 -15.74 -1.94
N GLN A 635 -13.48 -16.19 -1.09
CA GLN A 635 -14.58 -15.37 -0.59
C GLN A 635 -14.10 -14.59 0.63
N ALA A 636 -14.20 -13.27 0.61
CA ALA A 636 -13.95 -12.44 1.79
C ALA A 636 -14.99 -12.75 2.88
N SER A 637 -14.60 -12.93 4.15
CA SER A 637 -15.57 -12.90 5.27
C SER A 637 -15.77 -11.49 5.80
N LEU A 638 -16.94 -11.31 6.40
CA LEU A 638 -17.41 -10.10 7.06
C LEU A 638 -16.61 -9.86 8.34
N ASN A 639 -15.41 -9.31 8.21
CA ASN A 639 -14.49 -9.11 9.35
C ASN A 639 -14.10 -7.65 9.59
N ALA A 640 -14.43 -6.76 8.66
CA ALA A 640 -14.30 -5.33 8.88
C ALA A 640 -15.38 -4.86 9.85
N VAL A 641 -15.05 -3.93 10.75
CA VAL A 641 -16.07 -3.27 11.57
C VAL A 641 -17.08 -2.52 10.69
N SER A 642 -16.62 -1.94 9.57
CA SER A 642 -17.47 -1.29 8.57
C SER A 642 -18.45 -2.27 7.90
N ASP A 643 -17.98 -3.43 7.46
CA ASP A 643 -18.83 -4.46 6.86
C ASP A 643 -19.81 -5.09 7.87
N ALA A 644 -19.36 -5.31 9.10
CA ALA A 644 -20.20 -5.82 10.18
C ALA A 644 -21.29 -4.81 10.55
N PHE A 645 -20.95 -3.52 10.59
CA PHE A 645 -21.91 -2.44 10.80
C PHE A 645 -22.97 -2.42 9.70
N ASP A 646 -22.58 -2.47 8.43
CA ASP A 646 -23.52 -2.55 7.30
C ASP A 646 -24.40 -3.81 7.34
N ALA A 647 -23.79 -4.97 7.63
CA ALA A 647 -24.50 -6.24 7.73
C ALA A 647 -25.52 -6.25 8.89
N ASP A 648 -25.19 -5.61 10.00
CA ASP A 648 -26.09 -5.43 11.15
C ASP A 648 -27.26 -4.52 10.81
N LEU A 649 -26.99 -3.35 10.22
CA LEU A 649 -28.03 -2.41 9.81
C LEU A 649 -28.98 -3.05 8.78
N ALA A 650 -28.45 -3.78 7.79
CA ALA A 650 -29.24 -4.49 6.80
C ALA A 650 -30.12 -5.60 7.41
N ALA A 651 -29.66 -6.22 8.50
CA ALA A 651 -30.40 -7.23 9.25
C ALA A 651 -31.32 -6.64 10.33
N GLY A 652 -31.39 -5.32 10.47
CA GLY A 652 -32.17 -4.64 11.51
C GLY A 652 -31.61 -4.80 12.93
N ARG A 653 -30.33 -5.16 13.06
CA ARG A 653 -29.61 -5.18 14.34
C ARG A 653 -29.09 -3.77 14.63
N ALA A 654 -29.40 -3.26 15.82
CA ALA A 654 -29.08 -1.89 16.19
C ALA A 654 -27.67 -1.77 16.80
N TRP A 655 -27.08 -0.61 16.58
CA TRP A 655 -25.86 -0.14 17.25
C TRP A 655 -26.19 1.05 18.14
N GLN A 656 -25.40 1.27 19.19
CA GLN A 656 -25.62 2.34 20.14
C GLN A 656 -24.33 2.97 20.63
N ILE A 657 -24.40 4.28 20.91
CA ILE A 657 -23.32 5.03 21.52
C ILE A 657 -23.25 4.81 23.03
N VAL A 658 -22.04 4.65 23.54
CA VAL A 658 -21.69 4.58 24.96
C VAL A 658 -20.72 5.71 25.25
N THR A 659 -21.03 6.51 26.26
CA THR A 659 -20.26 7.72 26.63
C THR A 659 -19.58 7.61 28.00
N SER A 660 -19.77 6.49 28.70
CA SER A 660 -19.08 6.20 29.97
C SER A 660 -18.97 4.70 30.20
N SER A 661 -17.91 4.28 30.90
CA SER A 661 -17.63 2.87 31.22
C SER A 661 -18.80 2.17 31.93
N GLY A 662 -19.48 2.87 32.85
CA GLY A 662 -20.63 2.32 33.59
C GLY A 662 -21.88 2.06 32.73
N ALA A 663 -21.95 2.60 31.52
CA ALA A 663 -23.08 2.39 30.59
C ALA A 663 -22.84 1.21 29.63
N LEU A 664 -21.61 0.69 29.53
CA LEU A 664 -21.26 -0.34 28.55
C LEU A 664 -22.03 -1.65 28.75
N ASP A 665 -22.20 -2.10 30.01
CA ASP A 665 -22.93 -3.35 30.29
C ASP A 665 -24.42 -3.27 29.95
N GLY A 666 -25.01 -2.07 30.05
CA GLY A 666 -26.39 -1.84 29.61
C GLY A 666 -26.53 -1.78 28.09
N ALA A 667 -25.43 -1.45 27.39
CA ALA A 667 -25.39 -1.30 25.96
C ALA A 667 -25.01 -2.60 25.22
N SER A 668 -24.08 -3.37 25.74
CA SER A 668 -23.59 -4.59 25.07
C SER A 668 -22.98 -5.51 26.11
N ALA A 669 -23.85 -6.24 26.82
CA ALA A 669 -23.46 -7.07 27.97
C ALA A 669 -22.60 -8.29 27.60
N ASP A 670 -22.68 -8.73 26.34
CA ASP A 670 -22.10 -9.96 25.81
C ASP A 670 -20.91 -9.71 24.86
N LEU A 671 -20.30 -8.52 24.89
CA LEU A 671 -19.07 -8.26 24.13
C LEU A 671 -17.95 -9.24 24.50
N PRO A 672 -17.18 -9.73 23.51
CA PRO A 672 -15.96 -10.49 23.76
C PRO A 672 -15.02 -9.74 24.71
N GLY A 673 -14.36 -10.47 25.61
CA GLY A 673 -13.59 -9.89 26.72
C GLY A 673 -12.58 -8.82 26.26
N ASP A 674 -11.80 -9.11 25.21
CA ASP A 674 -10.78 -8.19 24.73
C ASP A 674 -11.38 -6.95 24.06
N ILE A 675 -12.42 -7.12 23.25
CA ILE A 675 -13.17 -6.00 22.64
C ILE A 675 -13.76 -5.12 23.74
N ARG A 676 -14.37 -5.74 24.77
CA ARG A 676 -14.91 -5.03 25.92
C ARG A 676 -13.84 -4.21 26.64
N GLN A 677 -12.66 -4.79 26.88
CA GLN A 677 -11.59 -4.09 27.58
C GLN A 677 -11.04 -2.92 26.75
N ARG A 678 -10.87 -3.08 25.43
CA ARG A 678 -10.49 -1.96 24.54
C ARG A 678 -11.53 -0.84 24.51
N ALA A 679 -12.82 -1.20 24.53
CA ALA A 679 -13.90 -0.22 24.61
C ALA A 679 -13.84 0.57 25.93
N LEU A 680 -13.54 -0.08 27.04
CA LEU A 680 -13.32 0.60 28.33
C LEU A 680 -12.11 1.53 28.31
N GLU A 681 -10.97 1.08 27.78
CA GLU A 681 -9.76 1.91 27.63
C GLU A 681 -10.03 3.14 26.75
N THR A 682 -10.86 2.99 25.72
CA THR A 682 -11.29 4.09 24.84
C THR A 682 -12.14 5.11 25.59
N LEU A 683 -13.09 4.64 26.40
CA LEU A 683 -13.92 5.48 27.26
C LEU A 683 -13.09 6.22 28.32
N ASP A 684 -12.08 5.56 28.89
CA ASP A 684 -11.18 6.15 29.89
C ASP A 684 -10.28 7.25 29.29
N ARG A 685 -10.00 7.22 27.98
CA ARG A 685 -9.35 8.32 27.24
C ARG A 685 -10.28 9.50 26.94
N GLY A 686 -11.54 9.45 27.37
CA GLY A 686 -12.54 10.50 27.11
C GLY A 686 -13.17 10.44 25.72
N GLN A 687 -12.95 9.35 24.97
CA GLN A 687 -13.61 9.08 23.70
C GLN A 687 -14.95 8.35 23.95
N PHE A 688 -15.85 8.37 22.98
CA PHE A 688 -17.08 7.58 22.99
C PHE A 688 -16.90 6.33 22.13
N VAL A 689 -17.70 5.29 22.40
CA VAL A 689 -17.70 4.07 21.58
C VAL A 689 -19.08 3.80 21.02
N VAL A 690 -19.16 3.34 19.78
CA VAL A 690 -20.40 2.86 19.16
C VAL A 690 -20.29 1.35 18.99
N VAL A 691 -21.17 0.61 19.68
CA VAL A 691 -21.13 -0.85 19.80
C VAL A 691 -22.45 -1.47 19.31
N PRO A 692 -22.44 -2.73 18.82
CA PRO A 692 -23.67 -3.45 18.55
C PRO A 692 -24.43 -3.75 19.86
N VAL A 693 -25.76 -3.68 19.83
CA VAL A 693 -26.62 -3.99 21.00
C VAL A 693 -26.49 -5.46 21.42
N THR A 694 -26.29 -6.36 20.45
CA THR A 694 -25.98 -7.79 20.68
C THR A 694 -24.51 -8.03 20.36
N GLY A 695 -23.69 -8.11 21.40
CA GLY A 695 -22.23 -8.10 21.30
C GLY A 695 -21.55 -9.44 21.09
N ALA A 696 -22.21 -10.59 21.29
CA ALA A 696 -21.55 -11.91 21.30
C ALA A 696 -20.78 -12.27 20.03
N ALA A 697 -21.20 -11.75 18.87
CA ALA A 697 -20.53 -11.94 17.59
C ALA A 697 -19.87 -10.64 17.06
N ALA A 698 -19.67 -9.66 17.94
CA ALA A 698 -19.04 -8.41 17.57
C ALA A 698 -17.59 -8.67 17.13
N VAL A 699 -17.26 -8.15 15.95
CA VAL A 699 -15.89 -8.15 15.42
C VAL A 699 -15.11 -6.90 15.87
N GLY A 700 -15.81 -5.87 16.36
CA GLY A 700 -15.23 -4.64 16.87
C GLY A 700 -16.27 -3.57 17.21
N PHE A 701 -15.82 -2.33 17.32
CA PHE A 701 -16.63 -1.14 17.61
C PHE A 701 -16.07 0.11 16.90
N TRP A 702 -16.83 1.19 16.85
CA TRP A 702 -16.31 2.50 16.41
C TRP A 702 -15.87 3.33 17.61
N SER A 703 -14.66 3.86 17.59
CA SER A 703 -14.16 4.86 18.55
C SER A 703 -14.41 6.26 17.97
N PHE A 704 -15.08 7.13 18.73
CA PHE A 704 -15.41 8.50 18.34
C PHE A 704 -14.81 9.50 19.33
N ASP A 705 -14.04 10.47 18.84
CA ASP A 705 -13.52 11.57 19.63
C ASP A 705 -14.49 12.76 19.59
N PRO A 706 -15.17 13.09 20.71
CA PRO A 706 -16.15 14.17 20.75
C PRO A 706 -15.55 15.58 20.62
N VAL A 707 -14.23 15.73 20.80
CA VAL A 707 -13.54 17.02 20.67
C VAL A 707 -13.21 17.31 19.21
N THR A 708 -12.69 16.31 18.50
CA THR A 708 -12.24 16.47 17.11
C THR A 708 -13.29 16.07 16.08
N GLY A 709 -14.31 15.30 16.48
CA GLY A 709 -15.26 14.67 15.56
C GLY A 709 -14.68 13.47 14.81
N SER A 710 -13.42 13.09 15.08
CA SER A 710 -12.78 11.94 14.43
C SER A 710 -13.41 10.62 14.86
N ILE A 711 -13.42 9.67 13.94
CA ILE A 711 -13.92 8.32 14.20
C ILE A 711 -12.96 7.29 13.60
N VAL A 712 -12.78 6.15 14.28
CA VAL A 712 -11.91 5.05 13.83
C VAL A 712 -12.60 3.73 14.15
N ALA A 713 -12.54 2.78 13.21
CA ALA A 713 -12.95 1.40 13.45
C ALA A 713 -11.91 0.68 14.33
N VAL A 714 -12.35 -0.05 15.36
CA VAL A 714 -11.47 -0.79 16.27
C VAL A 714 -11.97 -2.23 16.42
N GLY A 715 -11.22 -3.16 15.88
CA GLY A 715 -11.42 -4.61 15.92
C GLY A 715 -10.79 -5.28 17.15
N ASP A 716 -10.85 -6.61 17.16
CA ASP A 716 -10.43 -7.48 18.28
C ASP A 716 -8.95 -7.30 18.70
N ARG A 717 -8.05 -7.13 17.75
CA ARG A 717 -6.62 -6.86 18.00
C ARG A 717 -6.26 -5.38 18.14
N GLY A 718 -7.25 -4.50 18.05
CA GLY A 718 -7.05 -3.05 18.02
C GLY A 718 -6.79 -2.48 16.63
N TRP A 719 -6.80 -3.32 15.59
CA TRP A 719 -6.80 -2.91 14.17
C TRP A 719 -8.21 -2.64 13.68
N GLY A 720 -8.42 -1.87 12.61
CA GLY A 720 -9.77 -1.65 12.04
C GLY A 720 -10.50 -2.91 11.56
N GLN A 721 -9.75 -4.00 11.35
CA GLN A 721 -10.23 -5.29 10.86
C GLN A 721 -10.06 -6.36 11.95
N ALA A 722 -11.09 -7.18 12.15
CA ALA A 722 -10.97 -8.35 13.02
C ALA A 722 -10.18 -9.47 12.33
N MET A 723 -9.46 -10.23 13.13
CA MET A 723 -8.73 -11.40 12.67
C MET A 723 -9.65 -12.56 12.29
N THR A 724 -9.52 -13.07 11.07
CA THR A 724 -9.67 -14.50 10.76
C THR A 724 -9.07 -14.80 9.38
N GLU A 725 -8.55 -16.04 9.25
CA GLU A 725 -7.87 -16.69 8.12
C GLU A 725 -8.15 -16.08 6.73
N TYR A 726 -7.20 -15.32 6.19
CA TYR A 726 -7.18 -14.95 4.77
C TYR A 726 -5.78 -14.89 4.21
N ASP A 727 -5.51 -15.79 3.27
CA ASP A 727 -4.36 -15.70 2.38
C ASP A 727 -4.28 -14.33 1.70
N VAL A 728 -3.39 -13.47 2.18
CA VAL A 728 -2.88 -12.35 1.41
C VAL A 728 -1.36 -12.42 1.40
N VAL A 729 -0.89 -12.31 0.17
CA VAL A 729 0.42 -12.64 -0.31
C VAL A 729 1.41 -11.52 0.02
N THR A 730 2.65 -11.89 0.45
CA THR A 730 3.88 -11.07 0.65
C THR A 730 4.08 -10.60 2.11
N THR A 731 5.21 -10.64 2.84
CA THR A 731 6.60 -11.16 2.72
C THR A 731 7.15 -11.35 4.15
N VAL A 732 7.68 -12.53 4.48
CA VAL A 732 8.98 -12.82 5.17
C VAL A 732 9.32 -14.27 4.83
N ILE A 733 9.16 -14.56 3.55
CA ILE A 733 9.08 -15.92 3.09
C ILE A 733 10.04 -16.03 1.92
N LEU A 734 11.32 -16.05 2.24
CA LEU A 734 12.37 -16.21 1.23
C LEU A 734 12.44 -17.65 0.69
N GLN A 735 11.63 -18.57 1.22
CA GLN A 735 11.58 -19.97 0.78
C GLN A 735 10.15 -20.57 0.73
N LEU A 736 9.25 -20.25 1.66
CA LEU A 736 7.92 -20.91 1.77
C LEU A 736 6.83 -20.47 0.77
N ARG A 737 6.95 -19.30 0.13
CA ARG A 737 5.82 -18.60 -0.57
C ARG A 737 5.70 -19.12 -1.98
N ALA A 738 6.84 -19.30 -2.62
CA ALA A 738 6.94 -20.05 -3.86
C ALA A 738 6.49 -21.48 -3.58
N VAL A 739 7.09 -22.13 -2.59
CA VAL A 739 6.84 -23.53 -2.22
C VAL A 739 5.35 -23.85 -1.95
N ILE A 740 4.68 -23.22 -0.98
CA ILE A 740 3.30 -23.63 -0.59
C ILE A 740 2.27 -23.36 -1.69
N ASN A 741 2.30 -22.18 -2.32
CA ASN A 741 1.40 -21.87 -3.44
C ASN A 741 1.72 -22.74 -4.67
N GLN A 742 3.00 -23.00 -4.93
CA GLN A 742 3.43 -23.91 -5.98
C GLN A 742 2.98 -25.34 -5.67
N TYR A 743 3.02 -25.85 -4.44
CA TYR A 743 2.56 -27.19 -4.08
C TYR A 743 1.02 -27.35 -4.16
N ALA A 744 0.24 -26.36 -3.71
CA ALA A 744 -1.23 -26.41 -3.79
C ALA A 744 -1.74 -26.38 -5.24
N SER A 745 -1.18 -25.49 -6.07
CA SER A 745 -1.51 -25.41 -7.49
C SER A 745 -0.84 -26.51 -8.33
N MET A 746 0.34 -27.02 -7.93
CA MET A 746 0.93 -28.24 -8.50
C MET A 746 0.03 -29.44 -8.22
N ALA A 747 -0.62 -29.54 -7.05
CA ALA A 747 -1.58 -30.61 -6.78
C ALA A 747 -2.79 -30.55 -7.72
N GLN A 748 -3.25 -29.34 -8.08
CA GLN A 748 -4.30 -29.14 -9.08
C GLN A 748 -3.84 -29.55 -10.50
N CYS A 749 -2.65 -29.10 -10.94
CA CYS A 749 -2.10 -29.50 -12.24
C CYS A 749 -1.71 -30.99 -12.28
N LEU A 750 -1.28 -31.57 -11.15
CA LEU A 750 -1.02 -33.00 -10.98
C LEU A 750 -2.33 -33.79 -11.02
N GLY A 751 -3.42 -33.27 -10.46
CA GLY A 751 -4.76 -33.86 -10.60
C GLY A 751 -5.20 -33.93 -12.06
N ILE A 752 -4.95 -32.88 -12.84
CA ILE A 752 -5.17 -32.90 -14.30
C ILE A 752 -4.27 -33.96 -14.94
N ALA A 753 -2.96 -33.94 -14.69
CA ALA A 753 -2.00 -34.91 -15.24
C ALA A 753 -2.31 -36.38 -14.90
N LEU A 754 -2.81 -36.66 -13.68
CA LEU A 754 -3.17 -38.01 -13.22
C LEU A 754 -4.50 -38.49 -13.79
N THR A 755 -5.41 -37.57 -14.13
CA THR A 755 -6.71 -37.92 -14.73
C THR A 755 -6.68 -38.00 -16.26
N MET A 756 -5.70 -37.38 -16.92
CA MET A 756 -5.52 -37.43 -18.38
C MET A 756 -5.42 -38.86 -18.97
N PRO A 757 -4.65 -39.80 -18.41
CA PRO A 757 -4.60 -41.18 -18.90
C PRO A 757 -5.95 -41.88 -18.82
N LEU A 758 -6.79 -41.53 -17.84
CA LEU A 758 -8.14 -42.06 -17.67
C LEU A 758 -9.11 -41.48 -18.71
N ARG A 759 -8.80 -40.32 -19.28
CA ARG A 759 -9.55 -39.68 -20.39
C ARG A 759 -9.03 -40.10 -21.78
N GLY A 760 -7.97 -40.91 -21.85
CA GLY A 760 -7.36 -41.34 -23.11
C GLY A 760 -6.46 -40.28 -23.76
N GLU A 761 -6.04 -39.27 -23.00
CA GLU A 761 -5.14 -38.21 -23.43
C GLU A 761 -3.68 -38.58 -23.12
N SER A 762 -2.75 -38.22 -24.00
CA SER A 762 -1.31 -38.51 -23.85
C SER A 762 -0.47 -37.31 -24.25
N GLY A 763 0.61 -37.05 -23.50
CA GLY A 763 1.46 -35.87 -23.69
C GLY A 763 1.01 -34.69 -22.83
N VAL A 764 1.62 -33.52 -23.01
CA VAL A 764 1.17 -32.29 -22.36
C VAL A 764 -0.02 -31.74 -23.15
N THR A 765 -1.22 -31.76 -22.57
CA THR A 765 -2.42 -31.17 -23.17
C THR A 765 -2.42 -29.66 -22.96
N GLU A 766 -3.21 -28.94 -23.78
CA GLU A 766 -3.42 -27.50 -23.63
C GLU A 766 -4.02 -27.14 -22.25
N GLU A 767 -4.85 -28.01 -21.67
CA GLU A 767 -5.39 -27.89 -20.31
C GLU A 767 -4.28 -27.96 -19.25
N LEU A 768 -3.35 -28.93 -19.36
CA LEU A 768 -2.22 -29.06 -18.44
C LEU A 768 -1.18 -27.96 -18.64
N ALA A 769 -0.87 -27.59 -19.89
CA ALA A 769 0.03 -26.50 -20.21
C ALA A 769 -0.50 -25.16 -19.69
N GLY A 770 -1.80 -24.90 -19.88
CA GLY A 770 -2.50 -23.74 -19.35
C GLY A 770 -2.50 -23.68 -17.82
N CYS A 771 -2.67 -24.82 -17.14
CA CYS A 771 -2.57 -24.90 -15.68
C CYS A 771 -1.17 -24.52 -15.18
N ILE A 772 -0.12 -25.11 -15.76
CA ILE A 772 1.28 -24.83 -15.37
C ILE A 772 1.67 -23.38 -15.70
N PHE A 773 1.21 -22.86 -16.84
CA PHE A 773 1.45 -21.48 -17.23
C PHE A 773 0.76 -20.50 -16.27
N ASN A 774 -0.54 -20.67 -15.99
CA ASN A 774 -1.26 -19.78 -15.08
C ASN A 774 -0.71 -19.85 -13.65
N LEU A 775 -0.21 -21.01 -13.21
CA LEU A 775 0.50 -21.16 -11.94
C LEU A 775 1.74 -20.27 -11.87
N VAL A 776 2.57 -20.27 -12.91
CA VAL A 776 3.87 -19.60 -12.90
C VAL A 776 3.79 -18.12 -13.35
N CYS A 777 2.84 -17.81 -14.22
CA CYS A 777 2.75 -16.54 -14.95
C CYS A 777 1.50 -15.72 -14.62
N GLY A 778 0.50 -16.31 -13.95
CA GLY A 778 -0.77 -15.64 -13.65
C GLY A 778 -0.67 -14.51 -12.62
N GLN A 779 0.31 -14.58 -11.70
CA GLN A 779 0.47 -13.57 -10.65
C GLN A 779 0.94 -12.20 -11.18
N VAL A 780 1.64 -12.18 -12.30
CA VAL A 780 2.14 -10.94 -12.93
C VAL A 780 0.99 -10.10 -13.49
N ASN A 781 0.00 -10.75 -14.11
CA ASN A 781 -1.20 -10.07 -14.56
C ASN A 781 -1.95 -9.40 -13.39
N SER A 782 -1.98 -10.02 -12.21
CA SER A 782 -2.63 -9.42 -11.03
C SER A 782 -1.89 -8.19 -10.52
N ALA A 783 -0.56 -8.23 -10.44
CA ALA A 783 0.25 -7.08 -10.05
C ALA A 783 0.05 -5.91 -11.03
N ILE A 784 0.11 -6.18 -12.34
CA ILE A 784 -0.09 -5.21 -13.41
C ILE A 784 -1.51 -4.62 -13.43
N ASN A 785 -2.53 -5.43 -13.18
CA ASN A 785 -3.89 -4.94 -13.04
C ASN A 785 -4.04 -4.04 -11.82
N ALA A 786 -3.38 -4.36 -10.70
CA ALA A 786 -3.38 -3.49 -9.52
C ALA A 786 -2.77 -2.10 -9.81
N PHE A 787 -1.70 -2.02 -10.63
CA PHE A 787 -1.16 -0.74 -11.11
C PHE A 787 -2.21 0.12 -11.80
N MET A 788 -2.91 -0.46 -12.78
CA MET A 788 -3.85 0.28 -13.63
C MET A 788 -5.18 0.57 -12.95
N VAL A 789 -5.61 -0.27 -11.99
CA VAL A 789 -6.79 -0.01 -11.14
C VAL A 789 -6.56 1.21 -10.26
N SER A 790 -5.31 1.52 -9.93
CA SER A 790 -4.95 2.62 -9.04
C SER A 790 -4.92 3.97 -9.79
N GLU A 791 -4.25 4.04 -10.95
CA GLU A 791 -4.29 5.20 -11.87
C GLU A 791 -3.95 4.78 -13.31
N THR A 792 -4.76 5.21 -14.28
CA THR A 792 -4.49 5.00 -15.72
C THR A 792 -3.82 6.24 -16.33
N ASN A 793 -2.50 6.31 -16.24
CA ASN A 793 -1.69 7.33 -16.91
C ASN A 793 -0.67 6.68 -17.88
N TRP A 794 -0.10 7.47 -18.79
CA TRP A 794 0.82 6.94 -19.81
C TRP A 794 2.04 6.22 -19.22
N THR A 795 2.62 6.72 -18.13
CA THR A 795 3.73 6.05 -17.44
C THR A 795 3.31 4.68 -16.92
N ASN A 796 2.14 4.56 -16.27
CA ASN A 796 1.64 3.28 -15.78
C ASN A 796 1.33 2.30 -16.92
N VAL A 797 0.83 2.80 -18.07
CA VAL A 797 0.63 1.98 -19.27
C VAL A 797 1.96 1.43 -19.80
N ILE A 798 3.00 2.27 -19.86
CA ILE A 798 4.34 1.85 -20.30
C ILE A 798 5.00 0.91 -19.29
N LEU A 799 4.85 1.15 -17.97
CA LEU A 799 5.36 0.26 -16.94
C LEU A 799 4.71 -1.11 -17.01
N SER A 800 3.39 -1.14 -17.11
CA SER A 800 2.60 -2.36 -17.32
C SER A 800 3.10 -3.15 -18.53
N ALA A 801 3.17 -2.51 -19.71
CA ALA A 801 3.66 -3.13 -20.93
C ALA A 801 5.11 -3.61 -20.83
N THR A 802 5.96 -2.87 -20.11
CA THR A 802 7.37 -3.22 -19.91
C THR A 802 7.51 -4.43 -19.00
N VAL A 803 6.82 -4.47 -17.87
CA VAL A 803 6.82 -5.62 -16.96
C VAL A 803 6.24 -6.85 -17.67
N ASP A 804 5.13 -6.69 -18.40
CA ASP A 804 4.54 -7.73 -19.23
C ASP A 804 5.59 -8.31 -20.19
N ALA A 805 6.28 -7.46 -20.95
CA ALA A 805 7.28 -7.90 -21.92
C ALA A 805 8.53 -8.54 -21.27
N LEU A 806 9.01 -7.99 -20.15
CA LEU A 806 10.18 -8.51 -19.42
C LEU A 806 9.91 -9.87 -18.78
N TRP A 807 8.73 -10.06 -18.20
CA TRP A 807 8.33 -11.31 -17.56
C TRP A 807 7.82 -12.36 -18.57
N GLY A 808 7.20 -11.91 -19.66
CA GLY A 808 6.61 -12.74 -20.71
C GLY A 808 5.09 -12.91 -20.64
N GLY A 809 4.40 -11.90 -20.10
CA GLY A 809 2.94 -11.82 -19.96
C GLY A 809 2.20 -11.39 -21.23
N VAL A 810 1.04 -12.03 -21.43
CA VAL A 810 0.01 -11.92 -22.50
C VAL A 810 0.43 -12.15 -23.98
N PRO A 811 -0.47 -12.75 -24.81
CA PRO A 811 -0.19 -13.06 -26.23
C PRO A 811 0.11 -11.82 -27.11
N GLU A 812 -0.28 -10.64 -26.66
CA GLU A 812 -0.32 -9.40 -27.44
C GLU A 812 1.08 -8.84 -27.75
N PHE A 813 2.07 -9.08 -26.89
CA PHE A 813 3.47 -8.65 -27.07
C PHE A 813 4.38 -9.72 -27.69
N GLY A 814 3.81 -10.86 -28.09
CA GLY A 814 4.57 -12.04 -28.45
C GLY A 814 5.23 -12.69 -27.23
N PHE A 815 5.27 -14.02 -27.20
CA PHE A 815 5.88 -14.79 -26.12
C PHE A 815 7.41 -14.61 -26.05
N GLY A 816 7.87 -13.49 -25.48
CA GLY A 816 9.22 -13.24 -24.97
C GLY A 816 9.34 -13.50 -23.47
N GLY A 817 10.53 -13.33 -22.88
CA GLY A 817 10.77 -13.46 -21.44
C GLY A 817 10.63 -14.88 -20.87
N PHE A 818 10.58 -14.96 -19.54
CA PHE A 818 10.50 -16.23 -18.79
C PHE A 818 9.27 -17.05 -19.17
N CYS A 819 8.08 -16.43 -19.13
CA CYS A 819 6.81 -17.10 -19.37
C CYS A 819 6.65 -17.56 -20.83
N GLY A 820 7.15 -16.79 -21.79
CA GLY A 820 7.19 -17.20 -23.19
C GLY A 820 8.14 -18.38 -23.45
N GLY A 821 9.30 -18.41 -22.77
CA GLY A 821 10.21 -19.55 -22.80
C GLY A 821 9.62 -20.79 -22.14
N LEU A 822 8.97 -20.63 -21.00
CA LEU A 822 8.27 -21.69 -20.27
C LEU A 822 7.15 -22.30 -21.13
N TRP A 823 6.32 -21.46 -21.75
CA TRP A 823 5.26 -21.94 -22.66
C TRP A 823 5.84 -22.75 -23.82
N LYS A 824 6.86 -22.24 -24.52
CA LYS A 824 7.53 -22.96 -25.62
C LYS A 824 8.12 -24.32 -25.17
N SER A 825 8.68 -24.38 -23.96
CA SER A 825 9.22 -25.60 -23.39
C SER A 825 8.13 -26.62 -23.03
N ILE A 826 6.96 -26.16 -22.57
CA ILE A 826 5.84 -27.01 -22.14
C ILE A 826 4.98 -27.46 -23.32
N SER A 827 4.76 -26.59 -24.31
CA SER A 827 3.91 -26.85 -25.48
C SER A 827 4.61 -27.65 -26.59
N GLY A 828 5.86 -28.07 -26.38
CA GLY A 828 6.61 -28.92 -27.31
C GLY A 828 7.03 -28.23 -28.61
N GLY A 829 7.76 -27.12 -28.49
CA GLY A 829 8.50 -26.53 -29.62
C GLY A 829 9.47 -27.49 -30.30
#